data_AF-S4YII9-F1
#
_entry.id   AF-S4YII9-F1
#
_cell.length_a   1.000
_cell.length_b   1.000
_cell.length_c   1.000
_cell.angle_alpha   90.00
_cell.angle_beta   90.00
_cell.angle_gamma   90.00
#
_symmetry.space_group_name_H-M   'P 1'
#
loop_
_entity.id
_entity.type
_entity.pdbx_description
1 polymer ?
#
loop_
_entity_poly.entity_id
_entity_poly.type
_entity_poly.pdbx_seq_one_letter_code
_entity_poly.pdbx_strand_id
1 'polypeptide(L)'
;MRLIITLLLGCLLSQPVLAAAVPTETQLKQELKQAESNKNAPNQAETTEALQSALNWLSERQESMTRSEQYQRVIDDFPKMTQELRRQLTLEDNKILPNGDNLPASDLEQQILQTSSLLLEQARLLQQEQERTREISDSLGQLPQQQTDARRSLTEVQRRLQAQPANPTTPHAQAALALLQAEAAARKAKVDELELAQLSANNRQELARMRAEVYKKRHEKIDVQLQALRNNLNAQRQREAELALEKTEQLAEQNGDLPKSISQQLQINRELSAALNNQAQRMDLISSQQRQAAAQTLQVRQALSTIIEQAQWLGSSSALGETLRAQVATLPEMPKPQQLDGDMAQLRVQRLQFESQLEKLSQREFKRDDGSELTSAERRIVEAQLRTQRELLNSLLSGCDTQILELTKLKVANTQLIEALNEIKDATHRYLFWVPDVNPITLSYPINVAHDLTRLLSLDTLAQLGGAFMMMVTSKETLIPIFGALLLVIFSISSRKHYHAFLERANSRVGKVTQDEFFLTMRTVFWSILVALPLPVLWAALGFGLQSAWNYPVAEAIGKGVTATLPILWVCMICAAFAHPQGLFIVHFRWPVKQVSRAMRYYKMSIWLIVPLIMALITFDSLKEREFANTLGRLCFILLCLALAIVTKSLKRAGIPLYLDKKGSGENMVNTALWGLLLSAPLLAALASAVGYLTTSQALLARLETSVAIWFFLLVIYHIIRRWMLIQRRRIAFDRAKQRRADILAQRARGEEETTHTPNSTEGSMDVDDSEIDLDTISAQSLRLVRSILTMIALVSVIVLWSEIHSAFAFLENISLWDVTSTVNGVETAHPITLGAVLIAILVLIVTMQLVRNLPALLELAVLQHLDLTPGTGYAITTITKYLLLLFGAILSFSWIGIEWSKLQWVVTALSVGLGFGMQEIFSNFISGLIILFEKPIRIGDTVTIRNLTGTVTKINTRATTISDWDRKEIIVPNKAFITEQFVNWSLSDNLTRVVLTVPAPGEANSEEVTKILLNAAERCSLVLDNPAPEVYLVDLQQGIQIFEMRIYAAEMGHRMPLRHEIHQLILAGYREHGITLPYPPFQVRSETLSRLTSNGRTPPSTPPPNTKRESGGL
;
A
#
# COMPACT_ATOMS: atom_id res chain seq x y z
N MET A 1 -19.00 -79.85 10.38
CA MET A 1 -18.83 -78.38 10.28
C MET A 1 -17.39 -77.93 10.08
N ARG A 2 -16.40 -78.32 10.92
CA ARG A 2 -15.00 -77.84 10.76
C ARG A 2 -14.32 -78.25 9.44
N LEU A 3 -14.55 -79.47 8.95
CA LEU A 3 -14.03 -79.94 7.65
C LEU A 3 -14.65 -79.21 6.44
N ILE A 4 -15.92 -78.83 6.55
CA ILE A 4 -16.62 -78.05 5.51
C ILE A 4 -16.11 -76.60 5.51
N ILE A 5 -15.83 -76.04 6.68
CA ILE A 5 -15.25 -74.69 6.81
C ILE A 5 -13.81 -74.66 6.28
N THR A 6 -12.98 -75.67 6.57
CA THR A 6 -11.61 -75.72 6.01
C THR A 6 -11.60 -75.99 4.51
N LEU A 7 -12.57 -76.74 3.99
CA LEU A 7 -12.71 -76.98 2.55
C LEU A 7 -13.28 -75.75 1.83
N LEU A 8 -14.20 -75.00 2.45
CA LEU A 8 -14.64 -73.68 1.97
C LEU A 8 -13.51 -72.64 2.04
N LEU A 9 -12.70 -72.61 3.09
CA LEU A 9 -11.55 -71.72 3.20
C LEU A 9 -10.47 -72.07 2.18
N GLY A 10 -10.25 -73.37 1.93
CA GLY A 10 -9.36 -73.88 0.88
C GLY A 10 -9.84 -73.51 -0.52
N CYS A 11 -11.15 -73.63 -0.80
CA CYS A 11 -11.74 -73.23 -2.08
C CYS A 11 -11.79 -71.70 -2.29
N LEU A 12 -11.86 -70.91 -1.21
CA LEU A 12 -11.77 -69.44 -1.25
C LEU A 12 -10.33 -68.96 -1.51
N LEU A 13 -9.33 -69.71 -1.04
CA LEU A 13 -7.90 -69.41 -1.27
C LEU A 13 -7.37 -69.96 -2.61
N SER A 14 -8.10 -70.87 -3.26
CA SER A 14 -7.70 -71.47 -4.55
C SER A 14 -8.38 -70.85 -5.76
N GLN A 15 -9.18 -69.78 -5.60
CA GLN A 15 -9.56 -68.95 -6.74
C GLN A 15 -8.30 -68.16 -7.13
N PRO A 16 -7.71 -68.38 -8.32
CA PRO A 16 -6.80 -67.40 -8.85
C PRO A 16 -7.66 -66.15 -9.01
N VAL A 17 -7.50 -65.18 -8.12
CA VAL A 17 -7.81 -63.80 -8.48
C VAL A 17 -7.00 -63.60 -9.75
N LEU A 18 -7.66 -63.63 -10.90
CA LEU A 18 -7.11 -63.08 -12.12
C LEU A 18 -6.80 -61.63 -11.76
N ALA A 19 -5.59 -61.40 -11.25
CA ALA A 19 -5.01 -60.09 -11.24
C ALA A 19 -5.05 -59.68 -12.71
N ALA A 20 -5.92 -58.74 -13.05
CA ALA A 20 -5.93 -58.13 -14.37
C ALA A 20 -4.48 -57.75 -14.66
N ALA A 21 -3.87 -58.40 -15.65
CA ALA A 21 -2.46 -58.25 -15.92
C ALA A 21 -2.22 -56.79 -16.28
N VAL A 22 -1.56 -56.04 -15.38
CA VAL A 22 -1.24 -54.64 -15.67
C VAL A 22 -0.33 -54.63 -16.90
N PRO A 23 -0.66 -53.86 -17.94
CA PRO A 23 0.13 -53.84 -19.17
C PRO A 23 1.57 -53.42 -18.89
N THR A 24 2.51 -54.09 -19.54
CA THR A 24 3.94 -53.81 -19.34
C THR A 24 4.35 -52.55 -20.11
N GLU A 25 5.23 -51.72 -19.56
CA GLU A 25 5.70 -50.49 -20.21
C GLU A 25 6.26 -50.74 -21.62
N THR A 26 6.95 -51.86 -21.81
CA THR A 26 7.48 -52.28 -23.12
C THR A 26 6.39 -52.61 -24.13
N GLN A 27 5.28 -53.21 -23.68
CA GLN A 27 4.12 -53.54 -24.52
C GLN A 27 3.39 -52.27 -24.96
N LEU A 28 3.12 -51.35 -24.03
CA LEU A 28 2.46 -50.08 -24.35
C LEU A 28 3.30 -49.18 -25.26
N LYS A 29 4.63 -49.16 -25.10
CA LYS A 29 5.53 -48.44 -26.04
C LYS A 29 5.51 -49.05 -27.44
N GLN A 30 5.36 -50.36 -27.56
CA GLN A 30 5.21 -51.03 -28.86
C GLN A 30 3.85 -50.73 -29.49
N GLU A 31 2.77 -50.80 -28.71
CA GLU A 31 1.41 -50.45 -29.15
C GLU A 31 1.28 -48.98 -29.54
N LEU A 32 1.92 -48.06 -28.81
CA LEU A 32 2.00 -46.64 -29.16
C LEU A 32 2.67 -46.45 -30.53
N LYS A 33 3.84 -47.07 -30.74
CA LYS A 33 4.55 -47.00 -32.04
C LYS A 33 3.72 -47.60 -33.18
N GLN A 34 2.97 -48.67 -32.91
CA GLN A 34 2.06 -49.27 -33.89
C GLN A 34 0.87 -48.34 -34.21
N ALA A 35 0.25 -47.74 -33.19
CA ALA A 35 -0.83 -46.78 -33.34
C ALA A 35 -0.39 -45.51 -34.08
N GLU A 36 0.81 -45.00 -33.84
CA GLU A 36 1.41 -43.86 -34.56
C GLU A 36 1.70 -44.19 -36.04
N SER A 37 2.12 -45.43 -36.32
CA SER A 37 2.44 -45.88 -37.68
C SER A 37 1.21 -46.07 -38.59
N ASN A 38 0.03 -46.34 -38.01
CA ASN A 38 -1.18 -46.67 -38.75
C ASN A 38 -2.11 -45.47 -38.94
N LYS A 39 -1.75 -44.58 -39.88
CA LYS A 39 -2.42 -43.27 -40.13
C LYS A 39 -3.89 -43.33 -40.59
N ASN A 40 -4.41 -44.49 -40.96
CA ASN A 40 -5.76 -44.65 -41.52
C ASN A 40 -6.77 -45.29 -40.55
N ALA A 41 -6.42 -45.45 -39.27
CA ALA A 41 -7.29 -46.08 -38.28
C ALA A 41 -8.33 -45.07 -37.69
N PRO A 42 -9.59 -45.47 -37.48
CA PRO A 42 -10.57 -44.64 -36.79
C PRO A 42 -10.14 -44.39 -35.33
N ASN A 43 -10.31 -43.16 -34.85
CA ASN A 43 -9.96 -42.68 -33.50
C ASN A 43 -8.46 -42.75 -33.14
N GLN A 44 -7.55 -42.69 -34.13
CA GLN A 44 -6.10 -42.76 -33.91
C GLN A 44 -5.60 -41.79 -32.82
N ALA A 45 -6.00 -40.51 -32.87
CA ALA A 45 -5.56 -39.49 -31.91
C ALA A 45 -5.95 -39.84 -30.45
N GLU A 46 -7.19 -40.28 -30.23
CA GLU A 46 -7.69 -40.70 -28.93
C GLU A 46 -6.97 -41.97 -28.43
N THR A 47 -6.66 -42.91 -29.32
CA THR A 47 -5.88 -44.12 -28.95
C THR A 47 -4.44 -43.78 -28.56
N THR A 48 -3.78 -42.88 -29.28
CA THR A 48 -2.41 -42.45 -28.96
C THR A 48 -2.38 -41.67 -27.65
N GLU A 49 -3.37 -40.80 -27.41
CA GLU A 49 -3.49 -40.04 -26.15
C GLU A 49 -3.75 -40.96 -24.95
N ALA A 50 -4.64 -41.96 -25.10
CA ALA A 50 -4.90 -42.96 -24.07
C ALA A 50 -3.66 -43.80 -23.74
N LEU A 51 -2.91 -44.25 -24.75
CA LEU A 51 -1.67 -45.02 -24.55
C LEU A 51 -0.56 -44.17 -23.93
N GLN A 52 -0.41 -42.91 -24.35
CA GLN A 52 0.58 -41.99 -23.77
C GLN A 52 0.24 -41.67 -22.30
N SER A 53 -1.03 -41.43 -22.00
CA SER A 53 -1.50 -41.24 -20.63
C SER A 53 -1.32 -42.49 -19.78
N ALA A 54 -1.53 -43.70 -20.33
CA ALA A 54 -1.26 -44.95 -19.64
C ALA A 54 0.22 -45.12 -19.28
N LEU A 55 1.14 -44.73 -20.18
CA LEU A 55 2.58 -44.70 -19.91
C LEU A 55 2.94 -43.71 -18.79
N ASN A 56 2.31 -42.53 -18.77
CA ASN A 56 2.52 -41.56 -17.70
C ASN A 56 2.08 -42.12 -16.34
N TRP A 57 0.91 -42.76 -16.26
CA TRP A 57 0.45 -43.42 -15.04
C TRP A 57 1.40 -44.54 -14.57
N LEU A 58 1.97 -45.32 -15.49
CA LEU A 58 2.98 -46.32 -15.14
C LEU A 58 4.28 -45.69 -14.60
N SER A 59 4.69 -44.55 -15.13
CA SER A 59 5.84 -43.82 -14.60
C SER A 59 5.60 -43.32 -13.17
N GLU A 60 4.40 -42.78 -12.90
CA GLU A 60 4.00 -42.32 -11.57
C GLU A 60 3.89 -43.49 -10.59
N ARG A 61 3.37 -44.64 -11.04
CA ARG A 61 3.39 -45.89 -10.26
C ARG A 61 4.81 -46.27 -9.85
N GLN A 62 5.78 -46.21 -10.78
CA GLN A 62 7.17 -46.58 -10.51
C GLN A 62 7.82 -45.62 -9.51
N GLU A 63 7.50 -44.33 -9.59
CA GLU A 63 7.96 -43.33 -8.61
C GLU A 63 7.39 -43.62 -7.22
N SER A 64 6.08 -43.88 -7.11
CA SER A 64 5.43 -44.26 -5.85
C SER A 64 6.01 -45.54 -5.25
N MET A 65 6.29 -46.56 -6.08
CA MET A 65 6.97 -47.78 -5.64
C MET A 65 8.38 -47.51 -5.10
N THR A 66 9.15 -46.65 -5.79
CA THR A 66 10.51 -46.28 -5.36
C THR A 66 10.49 -45.55 -4.01
N ARG A 67 9.53 -44.64 -3.80
CA ARG A 67 9.34 -43.95 -2.51
C ARG A 67 8.87 -44.91 -1.42
N SER A 68 7.98 -45.84 -1.75
CA SER A 68 7.53 -46.91 -0.84
C SER A 68 8.71 -47.76 -0.37
N GLU A 69 9.61 -48.16 -1.28
CA GLU A 69 10.84 -48.87 -0.92
C GLU A 69 11.76 -48.04 -0.02
N GLN A 70 11.89 -46.73 -0.27
CA GLN A 70 12.67 -45.85 0.60
C GLN A 70 12.08 -45.78 2.01
N TYR A 71 10.76 -45.63 2.14
CA TYR A 71 10.07 -45.63 3.43
C TYR A 71 10.22 -46.97 4.15
N GLN A 72 10.08 -48.08 3.41
CA GLN A 72 10.28 -49.42 3.94
C GLN A 72 11.71 -49.62 4.45
N ARG A 73 12.73 -49.20 3.69
CA ARG A 73 14.13 -49.26 4.14
C ARG A 73 14.37 -48.46 5.41
N VAL A 74 13.75 -47.28 5.55
CA VAL A 74 13.84 -46.51 6.80
C VAL A 74 13.23 -47.30 7.96
N ILE A 75 12.09 -47.97 7.77
CA ILE A 75 11.46 -48.81 8.80
C ILE A 75 12.38 -49.98 9.19
N ASP A 76 12.92 -50.69 8.20
CA ASP A 76 13.71 -51.91 8.42
C ASP A 76 15.08 -51.62 9.06
N ASP A 77 15.78 -50.57 8.61
CA ASP A 77 17.12 -50.22 9.08
C ASP A 77 17.14 -49.19 10.24
N PHE A 78 15.97 -48.71 10.70
CA PHE A 78 15.86 -47.72 11.78
C PHE A 78 16.71 -48.04 13.02
N PRO A 79 16.72 -49.28 13.56
CA PRO A 79 17.52 -49.59 14.75
C PRO A 79 19.02 -49.44 14.51
N LYS A 80 19.52 -49.87 13.34
CA LYS A 80 20.93 -49.77 12.97
C LYS A 80 21.36 -48.32 12.79
N MET A 81 20.55 -47.53 12.07
CA MET A 81 20.84 -46.11 11.84
C MET A 81 20.86 -45.31 13.15
N THR A 82 19.92 -45.60 14.05
CA THR A 82 19.84 -44.98 15.38
C THR A 82 21.07 -45.30 16.23
N GLN A 83 21.50 -46.56 16.22
CA GLN A 83 22.70 -46.99 16.96
C GLN A 83 23.96 -46.32 16.41
N GLU A 84 24.10 -46.19 15.09
CA GLU A 84 25.23 -45.51 14.46
C GLU A 84 25.25 -44.00 14.80
N LEU A 85 24.10 -43.33 14.76
CA LEU A 85 24.01 -41.91 15.13
C LEU A 85 24.33 -41.68 16.62
N ARG A 86 23.85 -42.55 17.52
CA ARG A 86 24.23 -42.51 18.94
C ARG A 86 25.73 -42.69 19.14
N ARG A 87 26.34 -43.64 18.41
CA ARG A 87 27.79 -43.84 18.43
C ARG A 87 28.52 -42.57 17.98
N GLN A 88 28.07 -41.92 16.90
CA GLN A 88 28.63 -40.66 16.43
C GLN A 88 28.50 -39.54 17.48
N LEU A 89 27.35 -39.40 18.14
CA LEU A 89 27.18 -38.44 19.24
C LEU A 89 28.19 -38.66 20.37
N THR A 90 28.37 -39.91 20.82
CA THR A 90 29.35 -40.23 21.89
C THR A 90 30.80 -39.98 21.47
N LEU A 91 31.14 -40.25 20.20
CA LEU A 91 32.47 -39.97 19.66
C LEU A 91 32.71 -38.46 19.58
N GLU A 92 31.72 -37.70 19.13
CA GLU A 92 31.82 -36.25 19.08
C GLU A 92 31.98 -35.68 20.48
N ASP A 93 31.25 -36.13 21.50
CA ASP A 93 31.41 -35.62 22.89
C ASP A 93 32.85 -35.79 23.43
N ASN A 94 33.52 -36.91 23.14
CA ASN A 94 34.87 -37.19 23.64
C ASN A 94 36.02 -36.57 22.81
N LYS A 95 35.73 -36.05 21.62
CA LYS A 95 36.76 -35.49 20.72
C LYS A 95 37.25 -34.13 21.21
N ILE A 96 38.55 -34.01 21.50
CA ILE A 96 39.21 -32.74 21.83
C ILE A 96 39.87 -32.20 20.55
N LEU A 97 39.53 -30.97 20.18
CA LEU A 97 40.11 -30.30 19.02
C LEU A 97 41.37 -29.52 19.45
N PRO A 98 42.44 -29.50 18.63
CA PRO A 98 43.65 -28.74 18.95
C PRO A 98 43.38 -27.23 18.90
N ASN A 99 43.83 -26.52 19.93
CA ASN A 99 43.65 -25.06 20.09
C ASN A 99 44.71 -24.22 19.35
N GLY A 100 45.67 -24.87 18.69
CA GLY A 100 46.73 -24.20 17.94
C GLY A 100 47.81 -23.56 18.81
N ASP A 101 47.99 -24.03 20.05
CA ASP A 101 49.02 -23.50 20.96
C ASP A 101 50.42 -23.61 20.31
N ASN A 102 51.17 -22.50 20.30
CA ASN A 102 52.52 -22.33 19.72
C ASN A 102 52.66 -22.38 18.18
N LEU A 103 51.57 -22.25 17.41
CA LEU A 103 51.67 -22.06 15.95
C LEU A 103 52.07 -20.61 15.59
N PRO A 104 52.82 -20.38 14.50
CA PRO A 104 53.09 -19.03 14.01
C PRO A 104 51.81 -18.37 13.47
N ALA A 105 51.75 -17.04 13.50
CA ALA A 105 50.55 -16.27 13.16
C ALA A 105 50.00 -16.56 11.75
N SER A 106 50.87 -16.82 10.76
CA SER A 106 50.48 -17.20 9.40
C SER A 106 49.70 -18.51 9.34
N ASP A 107 50.11 -19.50 10.14
CA ASP A 107 49.52 -20.83 10.14
C ASP A 107 48.19 -20.83 10.91
N LEU A 108 48.10 -19.99 11.96
CA LEU A 108 46.84 -19.71 12.67
C LEU A 108 45.81 -19.06 11.73
N GLU A 109 46.21 -18.08 10.92
CA GLU A 109 45.32 -17.45 9.93
C GLU A 109 44.78 -18.46 8.91
N GLN A 110 45.65 -19.35 8.39
CA GLN A 110 45.25 -20.38 7.45
C GLN A 110 44.28 -21.40 8.08
N GLN A 111 44.55 -21.81 9.33
CA GLN A 111 43.64 -22.69 10.07
C GLN A 111 42.30 -22.03 10.40
N ILE A 112 42.28 -20.73 10.72
CA ILE A 112 41.05 -19.97 10.96
C ILE A 112 40.17 -19.96 9.70
N LEU A 113 40.76 -19.76 8.53
CA LEU A 113 40.03 -19.80 7.26
C LEU A 113 39.42 -21.19 6.98
N GLN A 114 40.19 -22.27 7.17
CA GLN A 114 39.72 -23.64 6.99
C GLN A 114 38.64 -24.03 8.01
N THR A 115 38.82 -23.64 9.28
CA THR A 115 37.86 -23.92 10.35
C THR A 115 36.57 -23.14 10.13
N SER A 116 36.67 -21.89 9.64
CA SER A 116 35.52 -21.06 9.29
C SER A 116 34.71 -21.65 8.12
N SER A 117 35.36 -22.20 7.09
CA SER A 117 34.64 -22.83 5.97
C SER A 117 33.93 -24.11 6.41
N LEU A 118 34.60 -24.93 7.23
CA LEU A 118 34.02 -26.14 7.82
C LEU A 118 32.81 -25.81 8.71
N LEU A 119 32.88 -24.74 9.51
CA LEU A 119 31.78 -24.29 10.37
C LEU A 119 30.54 -23.90 9.55
N LEU A 120 30.74 -23.17 8.45
CA LEU A 120 29.68 -22.80 7.50
C LEU A 120 29.03 -24.03 6.87
N GLU A 121 29.82 -25.03 6.48
CA GLU A 121 29.29 -26.28 5.93
C GLU A 121 28.44 -27.04 6.95
N GLN A 122 28.91 -27.15 8.21
CA GLN A 122 28.13 -27.79 9.27
C GLN A 122 26.85 -27.03 9.58
N ALA A 123 26.88 -25.69 9.57
CA ALA A 123 25.68 -24.87 9.75
C ALA A 123 24.64 -25.13 8.66
N ARG A 124 25.08 -25.25 7.40
CA ARG A 124 24.21 -25.58 6.26
C ARG A 124 23.56 -26.95 6.44
N LEU A 125 24.33 -27.96 6.84
CA LEU A 125 23.82 -29.32 7.07
C LEU A 125 22.83 -29.38 8.24
N LEU A 126 23.13 -28.67 9.33
CA LEU A 126 22.22 -28.54 10.47
C LEU A 126 20.88 -27.93 10.05
N GLN A 127 20.93 -26.82 9.29
CA GLN A 127 19.72 -26.16 8.81
C GLN A 127 18.90 -27.08 7.90
N GLN A 128 19.56 -27.82 6.99
CA GLN A 128 18.90 -28.77 6.10
C GLN A 128 18.15 -29.88 6.86
N GLU A 129 18.74 -30.42 7.93
CA GLU A 129 18.06 -31.45 8.76
C GLU A 129 16.92 -30.85 9.62
N GLN A 130 17.05 -29.60 10.07
CA GLN A 130 15.96 -28.90 10.77
C GLN A 130 14.77 -28.63 9.85
N GLU A 131 15.03 -28.18 8.61
CA GLU A 131 14.02 -28.00 7.57
C GLU A 131 13.33 -29.32 7.24
N ARG A 132 14.10 -30.42 7.06
CA ARG A 132 13.52 -31.76 6.89
C ARG A 132 12.59 -32.17 8.03
N THR A 133 12.98 -31.88 9.27
CA THR A 133 12.16 -32.20 10.44
C THR A 133 10.82 -31.45 10.39
N ARG A 134 10.86 -30.16 9.99
CA ARG A 134 9.67 -29.33 9.81
C ARG A 134 8.81 -29.84 8.65
N GLU A 135 9.39 -30.14 7.49
CA GLU A 135 8.67 -30.69 6.33
C GLU A 135 7.96 -32.01 6.67
N ILE A 136 8.61 -32.90 7.43
CA ILE A 136 7.99 -34.15 7.88
C ILE A 136 6.81 -33.84 8.80
N SER A 137 6.97 -32.92 9.76
CA SER A 137 5.89 -32.50 10.67
C SER A 137 4.70 -31.87 9.93
N ASP A 138 4.97 -30.99 8.96
CA ASP A 138 3.93 -30.34 8.16
C ASP A 138 3.20 -31.36 7.29
N SER A 139 3.94 -32.33 6.71
CA SER A 139 3.36 -33.41 5.92
C SER A 139 2.44 -34.33 6.74
N LEU A 140 2.77 -34.59 8.02
CA LEU A 140 1.96 -35.42 8.92
C LEU A 140 0.54 -34.87 9.09
N GLY A 141 0.35 -33.55 9.06
CA GLY A 141 -0.97 -32.92 9.11
C GLY A 141 -1.81 -33.18 7.85
N GLN A 142 -1.18 -33.30 6.68
CA GLN A 142 -1.85 -33.45 5.39
C GLN A 142 -2.05 -34.92 4.97
N LEU A 143 -1.21 -35.83 5.46
CA LEU A 143 -1.23 -37.26 5.10
C LEU A 143 -2.62 -37.93 5.26
N PRO A 144 -3.40 -37.72 6.35
CA PRO A 144 -4.71 -38.34 6.50
C PRO A 144 -5.70 -37.94 5.40
N GLN A 145 -5.67 -36.67 5.01
CA GLN A 145 -6.51 -36.15 3.93
C GLN A 145 -6.05 -36.72 2.59
N GLN A 146 -4.75 -36.70 2.30
CA GLN A 146 -4.18 -37.28 1.08
C GLN A 146 -4.49 -38.78 0.94
N GLN A 147 -4.42 -39.55 2.03
CA GLN A 147 -4.81 -40.97 2.03
C GLN A 147 -6.30 -41.14 1.74
N THR A 148 -7.16 -40.31 2.34
CA THR A 148 -8.61 -40.36 2.11
C THR A 148 -8.93 -40.07 0.65
N ASP A 149 -8.32 -39.04 0.07
CA ASP A 149 -8.53 -38.64 -1.33
C ASP A 149 -7.92 -39.66 -2.31
N ALA A 150 -6.75 -40.23 -2.00
CA ALA A 150 -6.15 -41.31 -2.78
C ALA A 150 -7.00 -42.59 -2.75
N ARG A 151 -7.58 -42.95 -1.59
CA ARG A 151 -8.50 -44.10 -1.47
C ARG A 151 -9.81 -43.86 -2.21
N ARG A 152 -10.36 -42.64 -2.15
CA ARG A 152 -11.57 -42.26 -2.90
C ARG A 152 -11.34 -42.37 -4.41
N SER A 153 -10.25 -41.79 -4.92
CA SER A 153 -9.90 -41.86 -6.34
C SER A 153 -9.63 -43.30 -6.80
N LEU A 154 -8.92 -44.11 -6.00
CA LEU A 154 -8.75 -45.53 -6.31
C LEU A 154 -10.10 -46.27 -6.42
N THR A 155 -11.02 -46.02 -5.48
CA THR A 155 -12.35 -46.65 -5.47
C THR A 155 -13.16 -46.24 -6.71
N GLU A 156 -13.05 -44.97 -7.12
CA GLU A 156 -13.71 -44.46 -8.32
C GLU A 156 -13.17 -45.11 -9.60
N VAL A 157 -11.84 -45.15 -9.76
CA VAL A 157 -11.21 -45.78 -10.93
C VAL A 157 -11.50 -47.29 -10.96
N GLN A 158 -11.51 -47.97 -9.81
CA GLN A 158 -11.91 -49.38 -9.72
C GLN A 158 -13.37 -49.60 -10.13
N ARG A 159 -14.28 -48.70 -9.75
CA ARG A 159 -15.67 -48.76 -10.19
C ARG A 159 -15.79 -48.58 -11.70
N ARG A 160 -15.04 -47.65 -12.30
CA ARG A 160 -14.99 -47.45 -13.76
C ARG A 160 -14.41 -48.69 -14.47
N LEU A 161 -13.34 -49.27 -13.91
CA LEU A 161 -12.73 -50.49 -14.44
C LEU A 161 -13.70 -51.69 -14.42
N GLN A 162 -14.51 -51.83 -13.36
CA GLN A 162 -15.53 -52.89 -13.25
C GLN A 162 -16.71 -52.68 -14.22
N ALA A 163 -16.97 -51.46 -14.67
CA ALA A 163 -18.01 -51.15 -15.65
C ALA A 163 -17.58 -51.46 -17.11
N GLN A 164 -16.29 -51.68 -17.35
CA GLN A 164 -15.73 -51.96 -18.67
C GLN A 164 -15.90 -53.45 -19.04
N PRO A 165 -16.16 -53.82 -20.31
CA PRO A 165 -16.22 -55.21 -20.73
C PRO A 165 -14.88 -55.93 -20.55
N ALA A 166 -14.90 -57.17 -20.06
CA ALA A 166 -13.67 -57.93 -19.75
C ALA A 166 -12.76 -58.21 -20.97
N ASN A 167 -13.32 -58.22 -22.19
CA ASN A 167 -12.59 -58.44 -23.45
C ASN A 167 -13.01 -57.39 -24.51
N PRO A 168 -12.32 -56.24 -24.61
CA PRO A 168 -12.60 -55.24 -25.64
C PRO A 168 -12.13 -55.69 -27.03
N THR A 169 -13.01 -55.58 -28.04
CA THR A 169 -12.76 -56.02 -29.42
C THR A 169 -12.17 -54.93 -30.33
N THR A 170 -12.17 -53.66 -29.91
CA THR A 170 -11.62 -52.53 -30.69
C THR A 170 -10.29 -52.04 -30.11
N PRO A 171 -9.33 -51.59 -30.96
CA PRO A 171 -8.02 -51.10 -30.50
C PRO A 171 -8.15 -49.88 -29.58
N HIS A 172 -9.14 -49.02 -29.80
CA HIS A 172 -9.43 -47.91 -28.90
C HIS A 172 -9.93 -48.40 -27.53
N ALA A 173 -10.85 -49.35 -27.47
CA ALA A 173 -11.32 -49.89 -26.20
C ALA A 173 -10.23 -50.66 -25.44
N GLN A 174 -9.27 -51.27 -26.15
CA GLN A 174 -8.07 -51.86 -25.55
C GLN A 174 -7.17 -50.79 -24.92
N ALA A 175 -6.89 -49.69 -25.64
CA ALA A 175 -6.11 -48.57 -25.11
C ALA A 175 -6.79 -47.89 -23.90
N ALA A 176 -8.12 -47.72 -23.94
CA ALA A 176 -8.88 -47.15 -22.83
C ALA A 176 -8.90 -48.08 -21.59
N LEU A 177 -8.96 -49.39 -21.79
CA LEU A 177 -8.84 -50.37 -20.69
C LEU A 177 -7.42 -50.37 -20.11
N ALA A 178 -6.39 -50.29 -20.95
CA ALA A 178 -4.99 -50.18 -20.51
C ALA A 178 -4.74 -48.91 -19.69
N LEU A 179 -5.32 -47.77 -20.09
CA LEU A 179 -5.30 -46.51 -19.34
C LEU A 179 -5.89 -46.70 -17.93
N LEU A 180 -7.11 -47.22 -17.83
CA LEU A 180 -7.80 -47.41 -16.54
C LEU A 180 -7.05 -48.40 -15.64
N GLN A 181 -6.44 -49.44 -16.20
CA GLN A 181 -5.60 -50.39 -15.46
C GLN A 181 -4.30 -49.75 -14.96
N ALA A 182 -3.63 -48.96 -15.80
CA ALA A 182 -2.42 -48.23 -15.41
C ALA A 182 -2.74 -47.19 -14.32
N GLU A 183 -3.82 -46.44 -14.47
CA GLU A 183 -4.31 -45.47 -13.48
C GLU A 183 -4.65 -46.18 -12.15
N ALA A 184 -5.43 -47.27 -12.18
CA ALA A 184 -5.77 -48.03 -10.97
C ALA A 184 -4.52 -48.55 -10.24
N ALA A 185 -3.53 -49.05 -11.00
CA ALA A 185 -2.28 -49.54 -10.43
C ALA A 185 -1.42 -48.41 -9.84
N ALA A 186 -1.38 -47.25 -10.48
CA ALA A 186 -0.69 -46.06 -9.98
C ALA A 186 -1.35 -45.52 -8.70
N ARG A 187 -2.69 -45.38 -8.70
CA ARG A 187 -3.45 -44.96 -7.51
C ARG A 187 -3.27 -45.94 -6.34
N LYS A 188 -3.23 -47.25 -6.62
CA LYS A 188 -2.95 -48.26 -5.60
C LYS A 188 -1.54 -48.09 -5.02
N ALA A 189 -0.52 -48.00 -5.87
CA ALA A 189 0.85 -47.76 -5.42
C ALA A 189 0.98 -46.44 -4.63
N LYS A 190 0.19 -45.42 -4.98
CA LYS A 190 0.15 -44.15 -4.24
C LYS A 190 -0.47 -44.30 -2.85
N VAL A 191 -1.54 -45.08 -2.71
CA VAL A 191 -2.12 -45.40 -1.39
C VAL A 191 -1.09 -46.14 -0.53
N ASP A 192 -0.43 -47.15 -1.09
CA ASP A 192 0.62 -47.92 -0.40
C ASP A 192 1.80 -47.02 0.01
N GLU A 193 2.24 -46.11 -0.88
CA GLU A 193 3.26 -45.08 -0.59
C GLU A 193 2.86 -44.22 0.61
N LEU A 194 1.64 -43.68 0.63
CA LEU A 194 1.16 -42.79 1.68
C LEU A 194 0.96 -43.50 3.03
N GLU A 195 0.62 -44.79 3.00
CA GLU A 195 0.51 -45.62 4.20
C GLU A 195 1.89 -45.89 4.81
N LEU A 196 2.87 -46.27 3.99
CA LEU A 196 4.27 -46.41 4.41
C LEU A 196 4.90 -45.07 4.81
N ALA A 197 4.51 -43.96 4.17
CA ALA A 197 4.97 -42.62 4.54
C ALA A 197 4.53 -42.27 5.96
N GLN A 198 3.30 -42.61 6.35
CA GLN A 198 2.76 -42.40 7.69
C GLN A 198 3.45 -43.31 8.72
N LEU A 199 3.60 -44.61 8.42
CA LEU A 199 4.26 -45.56 9.30
C LEU A 199 5.74 -45.21 9.54
N SER A 200 6.44 -44.74 8.49
CA SER A 200 7.84 -44.33 8.59
C SER A 200 8.04 -42.91 9.14
N ALA A 201 6.99 -42.10 9.27
CA ALA A 201 7.11 -40.67 9.58
C ALA A 201 7.84 -40.42 10.90
N ASN A 202 7.44 -41.11 11.97
CA ASN A 202 8.07 -40.99 13.29
C ASN A 202 9.55 -41.42 13.24
N ASN A 203 9.85 -42.53 12.56
CA ASN A 203 11.21 -43.01 12.37
C ASN A 203 12.08 -41.99 11.61
N ARG A 204 11.55 -41.40 10.53
CA ARG A 204 12.25 -40.37 9.75
C ARG A 204 12.48 -39.10 10.56
N GLN A 205 11.48 -38.69 11.35
CA GLN A 205 11.57 -37.53 12.22
C GLN A 205 12.65 -37.70 13.29
N GLU A 206 12.67 -38.84 13.99
CA GLU A 206 13.69 -39.14 15.00
C GLU A 206 15.10 -39.26 14.39
N LEU A 207 15.24 -39.86 13.20
CA LEU A 207 16.53 -39.90 12.50
C LEU A 207 17.02 -38.52 12.10
N ALA A 208 16.16 -37.66 11.55
CA ALA A 208 16.50 -36.28 11.19
C ALA A 208 16.88 -35.46 12.44
N ARG A 209 16.13 -35.62 13.53
CA ARG A 209 16.43 -35.00 14.83
C ARG A 209 17.80 -35.42 15.36
N MET A 210 18.12 -36.71 15.37
CA MET A 210 19.42 -37.20 15.83
C MET A 210 20.57 -36.73 14.92
N ARG A 211 20.37 -36.67 13.60
CA ARG A 211 21.36 -36.11 12.66
C ARG A 211 21.58 -34.61 12.93
N ALA A 212 20.51 -33.85 13.12
CA ALA A 212 20.59 -32.45 13.51
C ALA A 212 21.36 -32.29 14.83
N GLU A 213 21.17 -33.18 15.80
CA GLU A 213 21.92 -33.15 17.06
C GLU A 213 23.42 -33.42 16.86
N VAL A 214 23.78 -34.39 16.01
CA VAL A 214 25.18 -34.64 15.62
C VAL A 214 25.81 -33.40 14.97
N TYR A 215 25.13 -32.80 13.98
CA TYR A 215 25.63 -31.60 13.29
C TYR A 215 25.71 -30.39 14.22
N LYS A 216 24.77 -30.25 15.15
CA LYS A 216 24.79 -29.21 16.18
C LYS A 216 26.01 -29.35 17.08
N LYS A 217 26.28 -30.56 17.59
CA LYS A 217 27.46 -30.83 18.43
C LYS A 217 28.76 -30.55 17.68
N ARG A 218 28.86 -30.95 16.41
CA ARG A 218 30.01 -30.62 15.56
C ARG A 218 30.18 -29.12 15.39
N HIS A 219 29.10 -28.43 15.05
CA HIS A 219 29.10 -26.98 14.87
C HIS A 219 29.56 -26.26 16.14
N GLU A 220 29.02 -26.60 17.31
CA GLU A 220 29.43 -26.04 18.61
C GLU A 220 30.93 -26.27 18.89
N LYS A 221 31.44 -27.47 18.62
CA LYS A 221 32.87 -27.78 18.83
C LYS A 221 33.78 -27.00 17.89
N ILE A 222 33.42 -26.92 16.61
CA ILE A 222 34.18 -26.17 15.60
C ILE A 222 34.14 -24.68 15.93
N ASP A 223 33.01 -24.16 16.43
CA ASP A 223 32.89 -22.75 16.85
C ASP A 223 33.80 -22.45 18.04
N VAL A 224 33.81 -23.32 19.06
CA VAL A 224 34.73 -23.21 20.20
C VAL A 224 36.19 -23.26 19.74
N GLN A 225 36.53 -24.16 18.81
CA GLN A 225 37.88 -24.23 18.25
C GLN A 225 38.24 -22.95 17.49
N LEU A 226 37.33 -22.43 16.65
CA LEU A 226 37.53 -21.21 15.90
C LEU A 226 37.75 -20.01 16.83
N GLN A 227 37.00 -19.92 17.92
CA GLN A 227 37.18 -18.91 18.95
C GLN A 227 38.53 -19.03 19.64
N ALA A 228 38.94 -20.25 20.03
CA ALA A 228 40.25 -20.49 20.63
C ALA A 228 41.40 -20.06 19.69
N LEU A 229 41.33 -20.44 18.41
CA LEU A 229 42.32 -20.05 17.39
C LEU A 229 42.39 -18.52 17.21
N ARG A 230 41.24 -17.85 17.14
CA ARG A 230 41.17 -16.38 17.04
C ARG A 230 41.72 -15.68 18.28
N ASN A 231 41.40 -16.18 19.47
CA ASN A 231 41.90 -15.64 20.72
C ASN A 231 43.42 -15.81 20.84
N ASN A 232 43.95 -16.97 20.43
CA ASN A 232 45.39 -17.22 20.37
C ASN A 232 46.08 -16.28 19.37
N LEU A 233 45.53 -16.09 18.17
CA LEU A 233 46.06 -15.14 17.18
C LEU A 233 46.04 -13.69 17.70
N ASN A 234 44.94 -13.27 18.33
CA ASN A 234 44.81 -11.93 18.89
C ASN A 234 45.79 -11.71 20.06
N ALA A 235 45.91 -12.68 20.97
CA ALA A 235 46.85 -12.63 22.09
C ALA A 235 48.31 -12.59 21.61
N GLN A 236 48.64 -13.33 20.54
CA GLN A 236 49.96 -13.28 19.93
C GLN A 236 50.25 -11.90 19.32
N ARG A 237 49.33 -11.37 18.50
CA ARG A 237 49.46 -10.02 17.91
C ARG A 237 49.57 -8.94 18.98
N GLN A 238 48.85 -9.08 20.10
CA GLN A 238 48.94 -8.16 21.23
C GLN A 238 50.32 -8.21 21.88
N ARG A 239 50.85 -9.41 22.17
CA ARG A 239 52.20 -9.55 22.73
C ARG A 239 53.28 -9.03 21.78
N GLU A 240 53.15 -9.30 20.48
CA GLU A 240 54.06 -8.78 19.45
C GLU A 240 54.05 -7.25 19.42
N ALA A 241 52.86 -6.63 19.51
CA ALA A 241 52.70 -5.19 19.59
C ALA A 241 53.28 -4.58 20.90
N GLU A 242 53.03 -5.20 22.05
CA GLU A 242 53.57 -4.77 23.35
C GLU A 242 55.11 -4.86 23.37
N LEU A 243 55.67 -5.98 22.89
CA LEU A 243 57.13 -6.16 22.77
C LEU A 243 57.76 -5.17 21.78
N ALA A 244 57.08 -4.84 20.68
CA ALA A 244 57.54 -3.83 19.73
C ALA A 244 57.53 -2.43 20.38
N LEU A 245 56.52 -2.12 21.18
CA LEU A 245 56.40 -0.86 21.91
C LEU A 245 57.48 -0.73 22.99
N GLU A 246 57.67 -1.76 23.81
CA GLU A 246 58.69 -1.81 24.86
C GLU A 246 60.11 -1.65 24.28
N LYS A 247 60.40 -2.31 23.15
CA LYS A 247 61.68 -2.11 22.43
C LYS A 247 61.87 -0.66 22.00
N THR A 248 60.82 -0.01 21.48
CA THR A 248 60.91 1.41 21.09
C THR A 248 61.02 2.36 22.30
N GLU A 249 60.44 2.00 23.44
CA GLU A 249 60.55 2.76 24.69
C GLU A 249 61.94 2.62 25.32
N GLN A 250 62.50 1.41 25.37
CA GLN A 250 63.88 1.20 25.82
C GLN A 250 64.89 1.95 24.94
N LEU A 251 64.67 1.97 23.61
CA LEU A 251 65.49 2.77 22.68
C LEU A 251 65.34 4.29 22.90
N ALA A 252 64.18 4.74 23.37
CA ALA A 252 63.91 6.14 23.71
C ALA A 252 64.55 6.53 25.05
N GLU A 253 64.46 5.69 26.07
CA GLU A 253 65.05 5.90 27.41
C GLU A 253 66.58 5.93 27.37
N GLN A 254 67.20 5.12 26.51
CA GLN A 254 68.67 5.07 26.35
C GLN A 254 69.28 6.35 25.76
N ASN A 255 68.49 7.21 25.10
CA ASN A 255 69.02 8.36 24.34
C ASN A 255 68.74 9.75 24.95
N GLY A 256 68.08 9.86 26.11
CA GLY A 256 67.81 11.16 26.75
C GLY A 256 66.95 12.12 25.90
N ASP A 257 66.86 13.39 26.30
CA ASP A 257 65.88 14.42 25.86
C ASP A 257 65.52 14.38 24.35
N LEU A 258 64.41 13.70 24.02
CA LEU A 258 63.94 13.48 22.65
C LEU A 258 63.20 14.72 22.10
N PRO A 259 63.38 15.07 20.82
CA PRO A 259 62.59 16.10 20.14
C PRO A 259 61.08 15.88 20.29
N LYS A 260 60.30 16.98 20.34
CA LYS A 260 58.84 16.90 20.55
C LYS A 260 58.14 16.11 19.44
N SER A 261 58.67 16.13 18.22
CA SER A 261 58.15 15.36 17.09
C SER A 261 58.28 13.83 17.25
N ILE A 262 59.32 13.33 17.94
CA ILE A 262 59.55 11.89 18.16
C ILE A 262 58.75 11.39 19.38
N SER A 263 58.67 12.19 20.45
CA SER A 263 57.82 11.85 21.60
C SER A 263 56.33 11.82 21.25
N GLN A 264 55.88 12.67 20.32
CA GLN A 264 54.52 12.58 19.74
C GLN A 264 54.26 11.26 19.03
N GLN A 265 55.22 10.69 18.29
CA GLN A 265 55.04 9.39 17.62
C GLN A 265 54.93 8.24 18.63
N LEU A 266 55.71 8.29 19.72
CA LEU A 266 55.63 7.30 20.79
C LEU A 266 54.24 7.34 21.47
N GLN A 267 53.68 8.54 21.66
CA GLN A 267 52.34 8.70 22.20
C GLN A 267 51.25 8.17 21.25
N ILE A 268 51.39 8.38 19.94
CA ILE A 268 50.48 7.80 18.93
C ILE A 268 50.55 6.26 18.96
N ASN A 269 51.74 5.68 19.08
CA ASN A 269 51.88 4.22 19.19
C ASN A 269 51.21 3.65 20.45
N ARG A 270 51.31 4.36 21.60
CA ARG A 270 50.57 4.00 22.82
C ARG A 270 49.06 4.06 22.62
N GLU A 271 48.56 5.11 21.97
CA GLU A 271 47.14 5.26 21.66
C GLU A 271 46.63 4.15 20.72
N LEU A 272 47.38 3.79 19.68
CA LEU A 272 47.03 2.71 18.76
C LEU A 272 47.05 1.34 19.45
N SER A 273 48.02 1.08 20.32
CA SER A 273 48.06 -0.15 21.13
C SER A 273 46.87 -0.23 22.09
N ALA A 274 46.52 0.88 22.77
CA ALA A 274 45.34 0.96 23.61
C ALA A 274 44.03 0.76 22.80
N ALA A 275 43.96 1.29 21.58
CA ALA A 275 42.84 1.07 20.67
C ALA A 275 42.72 -0.40 20.27
N LEU A 276 43.83 -1.09 20.00
CA LEU A 276 43.85 -2.51 19.67
C LEU A 276 43.33 -3.36 20.85
N ASN A 277 43.73 -3.02 22.09
CA ASN A 277 43.23 -3.69 23.29
C ASN A 277 41.72 -3.47 23.49
N ASN A 278 41.24 -2.22 23.34
CA ASN A 278 39.81 -1.92 23.39
C ASN A 278 39.03 -2.68 22.31
N GLN A 279 39.62 -2.82 21.11
CA GLN A 279 39.04 -3.58 20.02
C GLN A 279 38.83 -5.07 20.38
N ALA A 280 39.81 -5.69 21.03
CA ALA A 280 39.71 -7.06 21.52
C ALA A 280 38.61 -7.21 22.58
N GLN A 281 38.56 -6.33 23.58
CA GLN A 281 37.51 -6.35 24.61
C GLN A 281 36.09 -6.18 24.02
N ARG A 282 35.94 -5.30 23.01
CA ARG A 282 34.66 -5.15 22.29
C ARG A 282 34.28 -6.41 21.52
N MET A 283 35.24 -7.12 20.95
CA MET A 283 34.99 -8.39 20.25
C MET A 283 34.40 -9.43 21.20
N ASP A 284 34.95 -9.55 22.41
CA ASP A 284 34.44 -10.48 23.44
C ASP A 284 33.00 -10.13 23.85
N LEU A 285 32.68 -8.84 23.99
CA LEU A 285 31.33 -8.37 24.28
C LEU A 285 30.35 -8.73 23.15
N ILE A 286 30.72 -8.48 21.89
CA ILE A 286 29.89 -8.82 20.71
C ILE A 286 29.63 -10.33 20.65
N SER A 287 30.66 -11.15 20.86
CA SER A 287 30.54 -12.61 20.90
C SER A 287 29.65 -13.10 22.05
N SER A 288 29.76 -12.48 23.24
CA SER A 288 28.88 -12.77 24.38
C SER A 288 27.41 -12.43 24.07
N GLN A 289 27.15 -11.26 23.49
CA GLN A 289 25.81 -10.83 23.08
C GLN A 289 25.23 -11.75 22.00
N GLN A 290 26.05 -12.20 21.05
CA GLN A 290 25.62 -13.13 20.01
C GLN A 290 25.19 -14.47 20.61
N ARG A 291 25.96 -15.03 21.55
CA ARG A 291 25.61 -16.27 22.27
C ARG A 291 24.32 -16.09 23.08
N GLN A 292 24.15 -14.96 23.74
CA GLN A 292 22.93 -14.64 24.47
C GLN A 292 21.72 -14.57 23.55
N ALA A 293 21.81 -13.87 22.41
CA ALA A 293 20.74 -13.77 21.43
C ALA A 293 20.36 -15.15 20.85
N ALA A 294 21.35 -16.00 20.54
CA ALA A 294 21.13 -17.36 20.06
C ALA A 294 20.43 -18.24 21.13
N ALA A 295 20.87 -18.18 22.38
CA ALA A 295 20.26 -18.92 23.49
C ALA A 295 18.81 -18.49 23.74
N GLN A 296 18.55 -17.18 23.72
CA GLN A 296 17.20 -16.62 23.84
C GLN A 296 16.31 -17.06 22.67
N THR A 297 16.83 -17.09 21.44
CA THR A 297 16.09 -17.55 20.26
C THR A 297 15.65 -19.00 20.41
N LEU A 298 16.54 -19.86 20.91
CA LEU A 298 16.22 -21.26 21.19
C LEU A 298 15.13 -21.39 22.26
N GLN A 299 15.23 -20.63 23.35
CA GLN A 299 14.23 -20.62 24.42
C GLN A 299 12.85 -20.20 23.90
N VAL A 300 12.79 -19.16 23.05
CA VAL A 300 11.54 -18.69 22.43
C VAL A 300 10.96 -19.76 21.50
N ARG A 301 11.78 -20.40 20.65
CA ARG A 301 11.31 -21.47 19.75
C ARG A 301 10.81 -22.71 20.51
N GLN A 302 11.44 -23.05 21.62
CA GLN A 302 10.96 -24.13 22.50
C GLN A 302 9.60 -23.78 23.14
N ALA A 303 9.44 -22.53 23.60
CA ALA A 303 8.14 -22.07 24.12
C ALA A 303 7.06 -22.05 23.02
N LEU A 304 7.43 -21.74 21.78
CA LEU A 304 6.51 -21.81 20.64
C LEU A 304 6.07 -23.25 20.37
N SER A 305 6.99 -24.21 20.35
CA SER A 305 6.64 -25.62 20.12
C SER A 305 5.76 -26.16 21.25
N THR A 306 6.04 -25.80 22.51
CA THR A 306 5.17 -26.22 23.63
C THR A 306 3.77 -25.64 23.52
N ILE A 307 3.60 -24.37 23.11
CA ILE A 307 2.28 -23.77 22.87
C ILE A 307 1.54 -24.53 21.77
N ILE A 308 2.20 -24.84 20.64
CA ILE A 308 1.57 -25.53 19.52
C ILE A 308 1.15 -26.95 19.91
N GLU A 309 2.03 -27.72 20.56
CA GLU A 309 1.74 -29.09 20.99
C GLU A 309 0.62 -29.15 22.03
N GLN A 310 0.63 -28.21 22.99
CA GLN A 310 -0.36 -28.18 24.07
C GLN A 310 -1.66 -27.47 23.67
N ALA A 311 -1.70 -26.78 22.52
CA ALA A 311 -2.87 -26.02 22.08
C ALA A 311 -4.14 -26.87 21.97
N GLN A 312 -4.01 -28.14 21.59
CA GLN A 312 -5.13 -29.08 21.45
C GLN A 312 -5.83 -29.37 22.79
N TRP A 313 -5.10 -29.26 23.90
CA TRP A 313 -5.59 -29.60 25.24
C TRP A 313 -6.10 -28.38 26.02
N LEU A 314 -5.93 -27.16 25.48
CA LEU A 314 -6.33 -25.90 26.12
C LEU A 314 -7.82 -25.85 26.46
N GLY A 315 -8.69 -26.53 25.70
CA GLY A 315 -10.12 -26.60 25.99
C GLY A 315 -10.48 -27.41 27.24
N SER A 316 -9.56 -28.24 27.75
CA SER A 316 -9.82 -29.18 28.86
C SER A 316 -9.46 -28.65 30.25
N SER A 317 -8.56 -27.67 30.36
CA SER A 317 -8.10 -27.13 31.65
C SER A 317 -7.68 -25.66 31.55
N SER A 318 -8.30 -24.80 32.35
CA SER A 318 -7.94 -23.37 32.48
C SER A 318 -6.53 -23.17 33.03
N ALA A 319 -6.05 -24.08 33.88
CA ALA A 319 -4.72 -24.02 34.49
C ALA A 319 -3.59 -24.14 33.46
N LEU A 320 -3.78 -24.94 32.39
CA LEU A 320 -2.81 -25.04 31.31
C LEU A 320 -2.66 -23.71 30.55
N GLY A 321 -3.78 -23.02 30.32
CA GLY A 321 -3.79 -21.69 29.70
C GLY A 321 -3.09 -20.63 30.56
N GLU A 322 -3.18 -20.73 31.89
CA GLU A 322 -2.46 -19.87 32.83
C GLU A 322 -0.95 -20.13 32.78
N THR A 323 -0.53 -21.40 32.86
CA THR A 323 0.90 -21.76 32.82
C THR A 323 1.58 -21.37 31.52
N LEU A 324 0.90 -21.54 30.38
CA LEU A 324 1.45 -21.17 29.07
C LEU A 324 1.59 -19.66 28.92
N ARG A 325 0.61 -18.88 29.40
CA ARG A 325 0.74 -17.41 29.40
C ARG A 325 1.82 -16.91 30.36
N ALA A 326 1.99 -17.57 31.51
CA ALA A 326 3.09 -17.27 32.42
C ALA A 326 4.46 -17.52 31.76
N GLN A 327 4.59 -18.63 31.02
CA GLN A 327 5.80 -18.91 30.24
C GLN A 327 6.06 -17.83 29.17
N VAL A 328 5.02 -17.40 28.44
CA VAL A 328 5.13 -16.30 27.46
C VAL A 328 5.52 -14.98 28.13
N ALA A 329 5.02 -14.70 29.33
CA ALA A 329 5.34 -13.48 30.07
C ALA A 329 6.82 -13.43 30.54
N THR A 330 7.49 -14.57 30.65
CA THR A 330 8.92 -14.66 31.03
C THR A 330 9.90 -14.49 29.86
N LEU A 331 9.41 -14.34 28.63
CA LEU A 331 10.23 -14.20 27.43
C LEU A 331 11.01 -12.86 27.44
N PRO A 332 12.19 -12.81 26.79
CA PRO A 332 13.00 -11.60 26.73
C PRO A 332 12.29 -10.48 25.94
N GLU A 333 12.62 -9.24 26.28
CA GLU A 333 12.13 -8.08 25.53
C GLU A 333 12.72 -8.05 24.11
N MET A 334 11.97 -7.48 23.18
CA MET A 334 12.36 -7.41 21.77
C MET A 334 13.57 -6.48 21.59
N PRO A 335 14.68 -6.94 20.97
CA PRO A 335 15.89 -6.12 20.82
C PRO A 335 15.64 -4.93 19.88
N LYS A 336 16.32 -3.80 20.14
CA LYS A 336 16.16 -2.56 19.36
C LYS A 336 17.16 -2.56 18.18
N PRO A 337 16.70 -2.59 16.91
CA PRO A 337 17.59 -2.73 15.75
C PRO A 337 18.47 -1.49 15.48
N GLN A 338 18.02 -0.30 15.88
CA GLN A 338 18.69 0.98 15.56
C GLN A 338 20.08 1.14 16.20
N GLN A 339 20.36 0.47 17.32
CA GLN A 339 21.65 0.60 18.01
C GLN A 339 22.80 -0.02 17.19
N LEU A 340 22.59 -1.20 16.62
CA LEU A 340 23.61 -1.93 15.86
C LEU A 340 23.98 -1.26 14.53
N ASP A 341 23.01 -0.65 13.85
CA ASP A 341 23.26 0.10 12.61
C ASP A 341 24.15 1.33 12.87
N GLY A 342 23.94 1.99 14.02
CA GLY A 342 24.81 3.07 14.50
C GLY A 342 26.23 2.60 14.76
N ASP A 343 26.40 1.47 15.45
CA ASP A 343 27.71 0.90 15.78
C ASP A 343 28.50 0.49 14.53
N MET A 344 27.83 -0.12 13.54
CA MET A 344 28.44 -0.45 12.24
C MET A 344 28.90 0.80 11.48
N ALA A 345 28.10 1.88 11.49
CA ALA A 345 28.47 3.14 10.85
C ALA A 345 29.71 3.76 11.53
N GLN A 346 29.76 3.75 12.87
CA GLN A 346 30.92 4.23 13.62
C GLN A 346 32.19 3.42 13.31
N LEU A 347 32.10 2.09 13.22
CA LEU A 347 33.25 1.24 12.86
C LEU A 347 33.74 1.49 11.44
N ARG A 348 32.85 1.71 10.47
CA ARG A 348 33.25 2.08 9.10
C ARG A 348 33.99 3.41 9.05
N VAL A 349 33.57 4.38 9.86
CA VAL A 349 34.28 5.66 10.01
C VAL A 349 35.66 5.45 10.65
N GLN A 350 35.76 4.64 11.70
CA GLN A 350 37.05 4.31 12.33
C GLN A 350 38.01 3.62 11.36
N ARG A 351 37.50 2.67 10.56
CA ARG A 351 38.28 2.01 9.49
C ARG A 351 38.86 3.03 8.50
N LEU A 352 38.04 3.96 8.01
CA LEU A 352 38.49 5.04 7.12
C LEU A 352 39.53 5.97 7.78
N GLN A 353 39.38 6.24 9.08
CA GLN A 353 40.36 7.02 9.84
C GLN A 353 41.72 6.31 9.91
N PHE A 354 41.74 5.00 10.22
CA PHE A 354 42.97 4.21 10.24
C PHE A 354 43.60 4.09 8.84
N GLU A 355 42.79 3.93 7.79
CA GLU A 355 43.24 3.90 6.40
C GLU A 355 43.91 5.24 6.00
N SER A 356 43.30 6.37 6.37
CA SER A 356 43.89 7.70 6.16
C SER A 356 45.19 7.91 6.96
N GLN A 357 45.26 7.40 8.20
CA GLN A 357 46.49 7.45 9.00
C GLN A 357 47.61 6.61 8.36
N LEU A 358 47.29 5.43 7.83
CA LEU A 358 48.23 4.56 7.13
C LEU A 358 48.79 5.23 5.86
N GLU A 359 47.93 5.88 5.06
CA GLU A 359 48.35 6.60 3.85
C GLU A 359 49.28 7.77 4.19
N LYS A 360 48.94 8.56 5.22
CA LYS A 360 49.77 9.69 5.69
C LYS A 360 51.16 9.27 6.18
N LEU A 361 51.31 8.05 6.69
CA LEU A 361 52.62 7.54 7.12
C LEU A 361 53.60 7.34 5.97
N SER A 362 53.10 7.01 4.78
CA SER A 362 53.95 6.80 3.60
C SER A 362 54.51 8.09 2.99
N GLN A 363 53.91 9.25 3.29
CA GLN A 363 54.23 10.54 2.67
C GLN A 363 55.01 11.50 3.59
N ARG A 364 55.35 11.10 4.81
CA ARG A 364 55.85 12.01 5.86
C ARG A 364 57.38 11.97 5.98
N GLU A 365 58.03 13.08 5.64
CA GLU A 365 59.45 13.32 5.93
C GLU A 365 59.62 13.93 7.34
N PHE A 366 60.53 13.39 8.15
CA PHE A 366 60.77 13.85 9.52
C PHE A 366 62.03 14.72 9.59
N LYS A 367 61.91 15.92 10.16
CA LYS A 367 63.00 16.86 10.47
C LYS A 367 62.93 17.24 11.95
N ARG A 368 64.05 17.68 12.54
CA ARG A 368 64.09 18.16 13.92
C ARG A 368 63.29 19.47 14.06
N ASP A 369 62.85 19.83 15.28
CA ASP A 369 62.05 21.04 15.56
C ASP A 369 62.73 22.36 15.10
N ASP A 370 64.05 22.32 14.86
CA ASP A 370 64.89 23.43 14.37
C ASP A 370 65.18 23.36 12.84
N GLY A 371 64.52 22.46 12.11
CA GLY A 371 64.67 22.29 10.65
C GLY A 371 65.86 21.45 10.17
N SER A 372 66.72 20.97 11.08
CA SER A 372 67.90 20.13 10.80
C SER A 372 67.54 18.64 10.53
N GLU A 373 68.42 17.94 9.80
CA GLU A 373 68.28 16.50 9.54
C GLU A 373 68.49 15.67 10.83
N LEU A 374 67.74 14.57 10.96
CA LEU A 374 67.82 13.65 12.10
C LEU A 374 69.20 12.99 12.19
N THR A 375 69.71 12.79 13.41
CA THR A 375 70.90 11.95 13.63
C THR A 375 70.61 10.48 13.28
N SER A 376 71.66 9.71 12.99
CA SER A 376 71.53 8.29 12.61
C SER A 376 70.87 7.42 13.69
N ALA A 377 71.02 7.77 14.97
CA ALA A 377 70.33 7.14 16.10
C ALA A 377 68.83 7.50 16.13
N GLU A 378 68.49 8.80 16.02
CA GLU A 378 67.10 9.28 15.95
C GLU A 378 66.36 8.71 14.74
N ARG A 379 67.02 8.59 13.58
CA ARG A 379 66.44 8.02 12.35
C ARG A 379 66.07 6.55 12.52
N ARG A 380 66.91 5.75 13.21
CA ARG A 380 66.60 4.35 13.53
C ARG A 380 65.41 4.21 14.48
N ILE A 381 65.29 5.11 15.46
CA ILE A 381 64.15 5.13 16.40
C ILE A 381 62.85 5.46 15.65
N VAL A 382 62.87 6.50 14.80
CA VAL A 382 61.70 6.89 14.00
C VAL A 382 61.32 5.78 13.01
N GLU A 383 62.27 5.17 12.30
CA GLU A 383 62.00 4.05 11.39
C GLU A 383 61.40 2.84 12.13
N ALA A 384 61.90 2.51 13.32
CA ALA A 384 61.33 1.46 14.16
C ALA A 384 59.91 1.80 14.64
N GLN A 385 59.68 3.05 15.09
CA GLN A 385 58.36 3.52 15.52
C GLN A 385 57.32 3.51 14.38
N LEU A 386 57.70 3.95 13.18
CA LEU A 386 56.84 3.94 12.00
C LEU A 386 56.50 2.51 11.55
N ARG A 387 57.46 1.57 11.68
CA ARG A 387 57.21 0.16 11.41
C ARG A 387 56.19 -0.41 12.39
N THR A 388 56.36 -0.17 13.69
CA THR A 388 55.39 -0.56 14.73
C THR A 388 54.02 0.05 14.47
N GLN A 389 53.97 1.34 14.09
CA GLN A 389 52.72 2.02 13.76
C GLN A 389 52.00 1.40 12.57
N ARG A 390 52.73 1.01 11.52
CA ARG A 390 52.19 0.33 10.34
C ARG A 390 51.62 -1.04 10.69
N GLU A 391 52.33 -1.81 11.53
CA GLU A 391 51.89 -3.12 12.01
C GLU A 391 50.62 -3.01 12.89
N LEU A 392 50.56 -2.01 13.79
CA LEU A 392 49.39 -1.70 14.61
C LEU A 392 48.18 -1.27 13.77
N LEU A 393 48.37 -0.35 12.81
CA LEU A 393 47.28 0.11 11.94
C LEU A 393 46.73 -0.99 11.04
N ASN A 394 47.60 -1.84 10.47
CA ASN A 394 47.15 -3.00 9.70
C ASN A 394 46.36 -4.00 10.57
N SER A 395 46.79 -4.21 11.82
CA SER A 395 46.07 -5.07 12.77
C SER A 395 44.71 -4.48 13.14
N LEU A 396 44.63 -3.17 13.38
CA LEU A 396 43.38 -2.45 13.65
C LEU A 396 42.41 -2.50 12.46
N LEU A 397 42.91 -2.32 11.23
CA LEU A 397 42.12 -2.42 10.00
C LEU A 397 41.52 -3.83 9.83
N SER A 398 42.35 -4.88 9.96
CA SER A 398 41.90 -6.27 9.93
C SER A 398 40.90 -6.58 11.06
N GLY A 399 41.13 -6.02 12.25
CA GLY A 399 40.21 -6.09 13.38
C GLY A 399 38.87 -5.42 13.08
N CYS A 400 38.85 -4.26 12.40
CA CYS A 400 37.64 -3.56 12.03
C CYS A 400 36.80 -4.39 11.06
N ASP A 401 37.43 -4.99 10.04
CA ASP A 401 36.74 -5.86 9.09
C ASP A 401 36.14 -7.10 9.81
N THR A 402 36.86 -7.66 10.78
CA THR A 402 36.37 -8.77 11.61
C THR A 402 35.20 -8.33 12.52
N GLN A 403 35.29 -7.17 13.17
CA GLN A 403 34.22 -6.64 14.01
C GLN A 403 32.96 -6.32 13.21
N ILE A 404 33.10 -5.80 11.99
CA ILE A 404 31.97 -5.57 11.08
C ILE A 404 31.28 -6.91 10.76
N LEU A 405 32.04 -7.98 10.51
CA LEU A 405 31.48 -9.31 10.26
C LEU A 405 30.74 -9.86 11.50
N GLU A 406 31.33 -9.77 12.70
CA GLU A 406 30.71 -10.28 13.92
C GLU A 406 29.47 -9.46 14.33
N LEU A 407 29.49 -8.13 14.15
CA LEU A 407 28.28 -7.31 14.32
C LEU A 407 27.19 -7.66 13.30
N THR A 408 27.58 -7.99 12.07
CA THR A 408 26.62 -8.47 11.05
C THR A 408 25.97 -9.77 11.51
N LYS A 409 26.74 -10.70 12.08
CA LYS A 409 26.18 -11.94 12.67
C LYS A 409 25.29 -11.66 13.88
N LEU A 410 25.68 -10.76 14.77
CA LEU A 410 24.85 -10.32 15.90
C LEU A 410 23.53 -9.71 15.41
N LYS A 411 23.57 -8.90 14.35
CA LYS A 411 22.37 -8.36 13.71
C LYS A 411 21.47 -9.49 13.19
N VAL A 412 22.02 -10.49 12.50
CA VAL A 412 21.26 -11.66 12.04
C VAL A 412 20.64 -12.42 13.21
N ALA A 413 21.40 -12.67 14.28
CA ALA A 413 20.90 -13.34 15.48
C ALA A 413 19.75 -12.56 16.15
N ASN A 414 19.87 -11.23 16.26
CA ASN A 414 18.78 -10.38 16.78
C ASN A 414 17.56 -10.36 15.85
N THR A 415 17.75 -10.38 14.53
CA THR A 415 16.64 -10.52 13.58
C THR A 415 15.92 -11.86 13.76
N GLN A 416 16.66 -12.96 13.91
CA GLN A 416 16.07 -14.28 14.18
C GLN A 416 15.31 -14.31 15.53
N LEU A 417 15.83 -13.64 16.55
CA LEU A 417 15.13 -13.47 17.83
C LEU A 417 13.83 -12.67 17.65
N ILE A 418 13.86 -11.55 16.90
CA ILE A 418 12.67 -10.74 16.60
C ILE A 418 11.63 -11.57 15.84
N GLU A 419 12.04 -12.33 14.83
CA GLU A 419 11.15 -13.23 14.08
C GLU A 419 10.51 -14.28 14.99
N ALA A 420 11.31 -14.95 15.84
CA ALA A 420 10.79 -15.94 16.79
C ALA A 420 9.82 -15.32 17.81
N LEU A 421 10.11 -14.11 18.31
CA LEU A 421 9.24 -13.37 19.22
C LEU A 421 7.94 -12.92 18.56
N ASN A 422 7.97 -12.58 17.26
CA ASN A 422 6.75 -12.28 16.51
C ASN A 422 5.92 -13.55 16.26
N GLU A 423 6.56 -14.66 15.90
CA GLU A 423 5.90 -15.95 15.66
C GLU A 423 5.20 -16.47 16.93
N ILE A 424 5.85 -16.37 18.10
CA ILE A 424 5.21 -16.74 19.38
C ILE A 424 4.09 -15.78 19.78
N LYS A 425 4.21 -14.48 19.49
CA LYS A 425 3.13 -13.51 19.70
C LYS A 425 1.90 -13.86 18.85
N ASP A 426 2.11 -14.18 17.58
CA ASP A 426 1.04 -14.60 16.68
C ASP A 426 0.42 -15.94 17.09
N ALA A 427 1.22 -16.92 17.52
CA ALA A 427 0.72 -18.18 18.07
C ALA A 427 -0.08 -17.97 19.37
N THR A 428 0.38 -17.06 20.24
CA THR A 428 -0.33 -16.70 21.48
C THR A 428 -1.68 -16.08 21.16
N HIS A 429 -1.75 -15.15 20.22
CA HIS A 429 -3.03 -14.58 19.77
C HIS A 429 -3.93 -15.66 19.13
N ARG A 430 -3.38 -16.54 18.29
CA ARG A 430 -4.14 -17.59 17.60
C ARG A 430 -4.75 -18.62 18.55
N TYR A 431 -3.96 -19.13 19.50
CA TYR A 431 -4.35 -20.28 20.32
C TYR A 431 -4.74 -19.91 21.76
N LEU A 432 -4.10 -18.91 22.37
CA LEU A 432 -4.32 -18.54 23.77
C LEU A 432 -5.29 -17.36 23.94
N PHE A 433 -5.67 -16.63 22.88
CA PHE A 433 -6.59 -15.50 23.03
C PHE A 433 -7.96 -15.98 23.52
N TRP A 434 -8.67 -16.83 22.78
CA TRP A 434 -10.04 -17.27 23.15
C TRP A 434 -10.12 -18.37 24.22
N VAL A 435 -9.07 -18.55 25.02
CA VAL A 435 -9.04 -19.56 26.10
C VAL A 435 -9.31 -18.87 27.44
N PRO A 436 -10.18 -19.42 28.32
CA PRO A 436 -10.38 -18.85 29.64
C PRO A 436 -9.06 -18.82 30.42
N ASP A 437 -8.72 -17.67 30.98
CA ASP A 437 -7.51 -17.43 31.75
C ASP A 437 -7.72 -17.51 33.26
N VAL A 438 -8.97 -17.37 33.71
CA VAL A 438 -9.32 -17.42 35.13
C VAL A 438 -10.53 -18.33 35.32
N ASN A 439 -10.59 -19.00 36.48
CA ASN A 439 -11.78 -19.76 36.84
C ASN A 439 -13.04 -18.87 36.91
N PRO A 440 -14.23 -19.40 36.55
CA PRO A 440 -15.50 -18.69 36.68
C PRO A 440 -15.72 -18.19 38.12
N ILE A 441 -16.45 -17.08 38.28
CA ILE A 441 -16.79 -16.57 39.62
C ILE A 441 -17.68 -17.59 40.33
N THR A 442 -17.17 -18.18 41.42
CA THR A 442 -17.93 -19.04 42.34
C THR A 442 -18.33 -18.27 43.60
N LEU A 443 -19.15 -18.88 44.45
CA LEU A 443 -19.56 -18.30 45.74
C LEU A 443 -18.38 -18.01 46.70
N SER A 444 -17.21 -18.60 46.48
CA SER A 444 -16.00 -18.33 47.27
C SER A 444 -15.21 -17.10 46.82
N TYR A 445 -15.54 -16.51 45.66
CA TYR A 445 -14.81 -15.37 45.11
C TYR A 445 -14.74 -14.14 46.06
N PRO A 446 -15.82 -13.71 46.74
CA PRO A 446 -15.74 -12.59 47.69
C PRO A 446 -14.81 -12.87 48.88
N ILE A 447 -14.70 -14.12 49.30
CA ILE A 447 -13.81 -14.55 50.39
C ILE A 447 -12.36 -14.48 49.92
N ASN A 448 -12.06 -14.95 48.71
CA ASN A 448 -10.72 -14.86 48.12
C ASN A 448 -10.29 -13.40 47.93
N VAL A 449 -11.19 -12.54 47.46
CA VAL A 449 -10.95 -11.09 47.33
C VAL A 449 -10.64 -10.47 48.70
N ALA A 450 -11.40 -10.82 49.74
CA ALA A 450 -11.14 -10.30 51.10
C ALA A 450 -9.79 -10.78 51.64
N HIS A 451 -9.43 -12.05 51.39
CA HIS A 451 -8.14 -12.62 51.78
C HIS A 451 -6.98 -11.90 51.07
N ASP A 452 -7.05 -11.76 49.75
CA ASP A 452 -6.03 -11.08 48.95
C ASP A 452 -5.91 -9.59 49.29
N LEU A 453 -7.03 -8.94 49.62
CA LEU A 453 -7.04 -7.56 50.13
C LEU A 453 -6.30 -7.46 51.47
N THR A 454 -6.53 -8.40 52.39
CA THR A 454 -5.82 -8.43 53.69
C THR A 454 -4.33 -8.73 53.52
N ARG A 455 -3.95 -9.55 52.53
CA ARG A 455 -2.55 -9.82 52.17
C ARG A 455 -1.87 -8.59 51.57
N LEU A 456 -2.58 -7.86 50.70
CA LEU A 456 -2.11 -6.59 50.14
C LEU A 456 -1.94 -5.51 51.21
N LEU A 457 -2.77 -5.50 52.25
CA LEU A 457 -2.70 -4.59 53.40
C LEU A 457 -1.81 -5.11 54.56
N SER A 458 -0.98 -6.12 54.31
CA SER A 458 -0.07 -6.66 55.32
C SER A 458 1.01 -5.65 55.73
N LEU A 459 1.61 -5.84 56.92
CA LEU A 459 2.70 -4.97 57.39
C LEU A 459 3.91 -4.98 56.45
N ASP A 460 4.13 -6.07 55.71
CA ASP A 460 5.25 -6.23 54.78
C ASP A 460 5.12 -5.33 53.55
N THR A 461 3.95 -5.31 52.89
CA THR A 461 3.71 -4.40 51.76
C THR A 461 3.82 -2.94 52.18
N LEU A 462 3.32 -2.59 53.37
CA LEU A 462 3.43 -1.24 53.93
C LEU A 462 4.89 -0.86 54.23
N ALA A 463 5.69 -1.80 54.73
CA ALA A 463 7.12 -1.62 54.95
C ALA A 463 7.90 -1.46 53.62
N GLN A 464 7.56 -2.24 52.59
CA GLN A 464 8.15 -2.12 51.25
C GLN A 464 7.85 -0.77 50.61
N LEU A 465 6.60 -0.28 50.74
CA LEU A 465 6.23 1.06 50.26
C LEU A 465 6.93 2.17 51.05
N GLY A 466 7.06 2.01 52.36
CA GLY A 466 7.84 2.93 53.19
C GLY A 466 9.32 2.98 52.80
N GLY A 467 9.92 1.82 52.54
CA GLY A 467 11.30 1.69 52.08
C GLY A 467 11.52 2.29 50.69
N ALA A 468 10.60 2.05 49.76
CA ALA A 468 10.64 2.65 48.43
C ALA A 468 10.46 4.17 48.47
N PHE A 469 9.57 4.68 49.33
CA PHE A 469 9.39 6.12 49.52
C PHE A 469 10.67 6.77 50.09
N MET A 470 11.32 6.13 51.07
CA MET A 470 12.60 6.60 51.59
C MET A 470 13.69 6.59 50.51
N MET A 471 13.77 5.53 49.70
CA MET A 471 14.71 5.45 48.58
C MET A 471 14.45 6.55 47.53
N MET A 472 13.19 6.82 47.22
CA MET A 472 12.76 7.88 46.31
C MET A 472 13.18 9.28 46.79
N VAL A 473 13.14 9.52 48.11
CA VAL A 473 13.54 10.80 48.72
C VAL A 473 15.05 10.89 48.96
N THR A 474 15.78 9.77 48.97
CA THR A 474 17.24 9.74 49.26
C THR A 474 18.10 9.69 47.99
N SER A 475 17.62 9.09 46.89
CA SER A 475 18.39 8.95 45.65
C SER A 475 18.46 10.26 44.85
N LYS A 476 19.67 10.62 44.40
CA LYS A 476 19.90 11.84 43.60
C LYS A 476 19.14 11.83 42.27
N GLU A 477 18.99 10.65 41.65
CA GLU A 477 18.36 10.53 40.33
C GLU A 477 16.83 10.72 40.38
N THR A 478 16.19 10.42 41.51
CA THR A 478 14.74 10.55 41.70
C THR A 478 14.33 11.88 42.33
N LEU A 479 15.20 12.47 43.15
CA LEU A 479 14.90 13.71 43.87
C LEU A 479 14.77 14.92 42.92
N ILE A 480 15.67 15.04 41.94
CA ILE A 480 15.68 16.13 40.94
C ILE A 480 14.35 16.19 40.15
N PRO A 481 13.85 15.11 39.52
CA PRO A 481 12.60 15.17 38.76
C PRO A 481 11.38 15.43 39.64
N ILE A 482 11.33 14.92 40.88
CA ILE A 482 10.22 15.18 41.80
C ILE A 482 10.19 16.63 42.24
N PHE A 483 11.34 17.19 42.62
CA PHE A 483 11.45 18.61 43.00
C PHE A 483 11.13 19.53 41.82
N GLY A 484 11.63 19.19 40.62
CA GLY A 484 11.30 19.89 39.38
C GLY A 484 9.80 19.85 39.06
N ALA A 485 9.15 18.69 39.22
CA ALA A 485 7.71 18.56 39.03
C ALA A 485 6.90 19.34 40.06
N LEU A 486 7.33 19.37 41.32
CA LEU A 486 6.67 20.10 42.40
C LEU A 486 6.79 21.62 42.20
N LEU A 487 7.96 22.11 41.78
CA LEU A 487 8.13 23.51 41.35
C LEU A 487 7.23 23.86 40.16
N LEU A 488 7.11 22.95 39.17
CA LEU A 488 6.23 23.15 38.02
C LEU A 488 4.76 23.23 38.45
N VAL A 489 4.32 22.40 39.41
CA VAL A 489 2.96 22.49 39.98
C VAL A 489 2.73 23.81 40.70
N ILE A 490 3.69 24.28 41.51
CA ILE A 490 3.61 25.59 42.19
C ILE A 490 3.52 26.73 41.17
N PHE A 491 4.38 26.70 40.15
CA PHE A 491 4.37 27.66 39.04
C PHE A 491 3.05 27.60 38.26
N SER A 492 2.48 26.41 38.08
CA SER A 492 1.20 26.29 37.42
C SER A 492 0.06 26.93 38.21
N ILE A 493 0.01 26.71 39.52
CA ILE A 493 -1.02 27.31 40.38
C ILE A 493 -0.97 28.84 40.28
N SER A 494 0.22 29.44 40.24
CA SER A 494 0.36 30.89 40.04
C SER A 494 -0.02 31.33 38.62
N SER A 495 0.30 30.54 37.60
CA SER A 495 -0.06 30.79 36.20
C SER A 495 -1.56 30.68 35.91
N ARG A 496 -2.35 29.95 36.74
CA ARG A 496 -3.81 29.81 36.55
C ARG A 496 -4.55 31.14 36.54
N LYS A 497 -4.10 32.12 37.35
CA LYS A 497 -4.66 33.48 37.33
C LYS A 497 -4.50 34.14 35.95
N HIS A 498 -3.31 33.99 35.36
CA HIS A 498 -3.03 34.50 34.01
C HIS A 498 -3.82 33.76 32.93
N TYR A 499 -4.00 32.44 33.08
CA TYR A 499 -4.82 31.64 32.18
C TYR A 499 -6.29 32.08 32.19
N HIS A 500 -6.90 32.24 33.37
CA HIS A 500 -8.28 32.74 33.48
C HIS A 500 -8.44 34.15 32.92
N ALA A 501 -7.50 35.07 33.23
CA ALA A 501 -7.50 36.41 32.66
C ALA A 501 -7.26 36.42 31.14
N PHE A 502 -6.55 35.43 30.59
CA PHE A 502 -6.43 35.23 29.15
C PHE A 502 -7.75 34.75 28.53
N LEU A 503 -8.42 33.75 29.12
CA LEU A 503 -9.70 33.24 28.63
C LEU A 503 -10.79 34.33 28.61
N GLU A 504 -10.84 35.17 29.63
CA GLU A 504 -11.80 36.28 29.70
C GLU A 504 -11.56 37.32 28.60
N ARG A 505 -10.29 37.67 28.36
CA ARG A 505 -9.89 38.55 27.24
C ARG A 505 -10.15 37.92 25.88
N ALA A 506 -9.98 36.59 25.75
CA ALA A 506 -10.29 35.89 24.52
C ALA A 506 -11.82 35.92 24.27
N ASN A 507 -12.63 35.62 25.28
CA ASN A 507 -14.09 35.61 25.19
C ASN A 507 -14.68 36.95 24.72
N SER A 508 -14.15 38.09 25.17
CA SER A 508 -14.65 39.42 24.77
C SER A 508 -14.35 39.82 23.31
N ARG A 509 -13.37 39.14 22.68
CA ARG A 509 -12.97 39.34 21.28
C ARG A 509 -13.64 38.34 20.33
N VAL A 510 -13.91 37.12 20.81
CA VAL A 510 -14.53 36.05 20.01
C VAL A 510 -15.92 36.47 19.54
N GLY A 511 -16.15 36.39 18.22
CA GLY A 511 -17.40 36.80 17.57
C GLY A 511 -17.39 38.21 16.96
N LYS A 512 -16.43 39.08 17.31
CA LYS A 512 -16.27 40.41 16.69
C LYS A 512 -15.35 40.31 15.48
N VAL A 513 -15.86 40.62 14.28
CA VAL A 513 -15.16 40.33 13.01
C VAL A 513 -13.77 40.99 12.90
N THR A 514 -13.58 42.17 13.48
CA THR A 514 -12.30 42.90 13.44
C THR A 514 -11.26 42.43 14.47
N GLN A 515 -11.67 41.66 15.49
CA GLN A 515 -10.82 41.27 16.63
C GLN A 515 -10.70 39.74 16.80
N ASP A 516 -11.59 38.96 16.19
CA ASP A 516 -11.62 37.50 16.27
C ASP A 516 -10.64 36.89 15.27
N GLU A 517 -9.41 36.66 15.73
CA GLU A 517 -8.38 35.97 14.95
C GLU A 517 -8.36 34.46 15.24
N PHE A 518 -8.04 33.65 14.23
CA PHE A 518 -7.87 32.20 14.42
C PHE A 518 -6.76 31.87 15.43
N PHE A 519 -5.71 32.69 15.49
CA PHE A 519 -4.60 32.54 16.42
C PHE A 519 -5.08 32.56 17.89
N LEU A 520 -6.20 33.22 18.20
CA LEU A 520 -6.82 33.14 19.54
C LEU A 520 -7.28 31.72 19.87
N THR A 521 -7.85 30.97 18.92
CA THR A 521 -8.19 29.56 19.12
C THR A 521 -6.96 28.72 19.43
N MET A 522 -5.91 28.87 18.62
CA MET A 522 -4.68 28.08 18.75
C MET A 522 -3.98 28.40 20.07
N ARG A 523 -3.97 29.67 20.48
CA ARG A 523 -3.51 30.07 21.83
C ARG A 523 -4.36 29.46 22.93
N THR A 524 -5.69 29.48 22.81
CA THR A 524 -6.57 28.83 23.81
C THR A 524 -6.28 27.34 23.90
N VAL A 525 -6.09 26.64 22.78
CA VAL A 525 -5.69 25.22 22.76
C VAL A 525 -4.34 25.03 23.44
N PHE A 526 -3.32 25.78 23.02
CA PHE A 526 -1.96 25.71 23.55
C PHE A 526 -1.90 25.95 25.06
N TRP A 527 -2.49 27.05 25.55
CA TRP A 527 -2.50 27.37 26.98
C TRP A 527 -3.34 26.38 27.79
N SER A 528 -4.42 25.82 27.23
CA SER A 528 -5.21 24.77 27.91
C SER A 528 -4.42 23.47 28.07
N ILE A 529 -3.63 23.09 27.06
CA ILE A 529 -2.72 21.94 27.13
C ILE A 529 -1.61 22.18 28.16
N LEU A 530 -1.01 23.38 28.15
CA LEU A 530 0.05 23.76 29.08
C LEU A 530 -0.43 23.77 30.54
N VAL A 531 -1.63 24.31 30.80
CA VAL A 531 -2.21 24.35 32.16
C VAL A 531 -2.63 22.95 32.66
N ALA A 532 -2.86 22.00 31.74
CA ALA A 532 -3.21 20.62 32.05
C ALA A 532 -1.99 19.70 32.37
N LEU A 533 -0.78 20.13 32.01
CA LEU A 533 0.48 19.36 32.13
C LEU A 533 1.04 19.12 33.56
N PRO A 534 0.89 20.02 34.56
CA PRO A 534 1.60 19.91 35.84
C PRO A 534 1.26 18.69 36.69
N LEU A 535 -0.03 18.34 36.77
CA LEU A 535 -0.50 17.17 37.52
C LEU A 535 0.01 15.86 36.89
N PRO A 536 -0.11 15.65 35.57
CA PRO A 536 0.54 14.56 34.85
C PRO A 536 2.06 14.51 35.06
N VAL A 537 2.78 15.63 35.01
CA VAL A 537 4.24 15.62 35.23
C VAL A 537 4.61 15.22 36.66
N LEU A 538 3.85 15.69 37.66
CA LEU A 538 4.00 15.22 39.04
C LEU A 538 3.69 13.73 39.16
N TRP A 539 2.64 13.25 38.51
CA TRP A 539 2.29 11.83 38.43
C TRP A 539 3.42 11.01 37.79
N ALA A 540 4.00 11.50 36.69
CA ALA A 540 5.13 10.88 36.00
C ALA A 540 6.39 10.82 36.89
N ALA A 541 6.71 11.89 37.59
CA ALA A 541 7.86 11.93 38.49
C ALA A 541 7.71 10.96 39.67
N LEU A 542 6.49 10.84 40.23
CA LEU A 542 6.18 9.84 41.26
C LEU A 542 6.28 8.41 40.71
N GLY A 543 5.76 8.17 39.51
CA GLY A 543 5.83 6.85 38.86
C GLY A 543 7.27 6.42 38.57
N PHE A 544 8.08 7.34 38.03
CA PHE A 544 9.51 7.12 37.81
C PHE A 544 10.25 6.85 39.13
N GLY A 545 10.00 7.66 40.16
CA GLY A 545 10.60 7.48 41.48
C GLY A 545 10.31 6.12 42.12
N LEU A 546 9.09 5.61 41.94
CA LEU A 546 8.69 4.27 42.39
C LEU A 546 9.32 3.14 41.57
N GLN A 547 9.47 3.32 40.25
CA GLN A 547 10.13 2.33 39.37
C GLN A 547 11.62 2.17 39.64
N SER A 548 12.31 3.25 40.02
CA SER A 548 13.73 3.19 40.38
C SER A 548 14.00 2.37 41.64
N ALA A 549 12.97 2.09 42.45
CA ALA A 549 13.07 1.31 43.68
C ALA A 549 12.95 -0.22 43.42
N TRP A 550 13.77 -0.75 42.52
CA TRP A 550 13.77 -2.16 42.07
C TRP A 550 13.88 -3.20 43.21
N ASN A 551 14.42 -2.80 44.35
CA ASN A 551 14.49 -3.63 45.56
C ASN A 551 13.11 -3.94 46.17
N TYR A 552 12.07 -3.18 45.81
CA TYR A 552 10.72 -3.28 46.35
C TYR A 552 9.71 -3.55 45.22
N PRO A 553 9.39 -4.82 44.92
CA PRO A 553 8.59 -5.21 43.76
C PRO A 553 7.19 -4.57 43.72
N VAL A 554 6.55 -4.40 44.88
CA VAL A 554 5.22 -3.77 44.98
C VAL A 554 5.29 -2.29 44.59
N ALA A 555 6.35 -1.59 45.02
CA ALA A 555 6.54 -0.19 44.66
C ALA A 555 6.84 -0.03 43.16
N GLU A 556 7.68 -0.89 42.59
CA GLU A 556 7.97 -0.91 41.16
C GLU A 556 6.69 -1.12 40.33
N ALA A 557 5.86 -2.09 40.72
CA ALA A 557 4.58 -2.38 40.07
C ALA A 557 3.60 -1.20 40.11
N ILE A 558 3.48 -0.52 41.27
CA ILE A 558 2.66 0.70 41.38
C ILE A 558 3.26 1.81 40.51
N GLY A 559 4.59 1.94 40.47
CA GLY A 559 5.28 2.87 39.57
C GLY A 559 4.94 2.61 38.10
N LYS A 560 4.91 1.35 37.65
CA LYS A 560 4.44 0.96 36.31
C LYS A 560 2.98 1.37 36.07
N GLY A 561 2.08 1.10 37.01
CA GLY A 561 0.68 1.54 36.93
C GLY A 561 0.50 3.06 36.84
N VAL A 562 1.28 3.82 37.63
CA VAL A 562 1.26 5.29 37.66
C VAL A 562 1.75 5.87 36.34
N THR A 563 2.86 5.38 35.79
CA THR A 563 3.38 5.86 34.50
C THR A 563 2.47 5.49 33.33
N ALA A 564 1.87 4.29 33.31
CA ALA A 564 0.99 3.86 32.24
C ALA A 564 -0.34 4.64 32.18
N THR A 565 -0.81 5.17 33.32
CA THR A 565 -2.01 6.02 33.39
C THR A 565 -1.78 7.49 33.03
N LEU A 566 -0.52 7.89 32.83
CA LEU A 566 -0.12 9.26 32.47
C LEU A 566 -0.86 9.84 31.24
N PRO A 567 -0.87 9.19 30.06
CA PRO A 567 -1.53 9.75 28.88
C PRO A 567 -3.04 9.90 29.09
N ILE A 568 -3.68 8.96 29.79
CA ILE A 568 -5.11 8.99 30.09
C ILE A 568 -5.42 10.17 31.01
N LEU A 569 -4.64 10.34 32.08
CA LEU A 569 -4.78 11.45 33.01
C LEU A 569 -4.59 12.79 32.29
N TRP A 570 -3.59 12.90 31.41
CA TRP A 570 -3.33 14.14 30.67
C TRP A 570 -4.45 14.50 29.69
N VAL A 571 -4.93 13.53 28.90
CA VAL A 571 -6.11 13.71 28.02
C VAL A 571 -7.32 14.14 28.84
N CYS A 572 -7.49 13.54 30.02
CA CYS A 572 -8.56 13.91 30.92
C CYS A 572 -8.43 15.37 31.45
N MET A 573 -7.21 15.81 31.78
CA MET A 573 -7.00 17.18 32.24
C MET A 573 -7.19 18.21 31.11
N ILE A 574 -6.79 17.87 29.87
CA ILE A 574 -7.02 18.71 28.68
C ILE A 574 -8.52 18.89 28.42
N CYS A 575 -9.30 17.80 28.44
CA CYS A 575 -10.74 17.88 28.21
C CYS A 575 -11.46 18.69 29.30
N ALA A 576 -10.99 18.63 30.55
CA ALA A 576 -11.48 19.50 31.63
C ALA A 576 -11.20 20.98 31.34
N ALA A 577 -10.00 21.31 30.86
CA ALA A 577 -9.63 22.68 30.49
C ALA A 577 -10.46 23.20 29.31
N PHE A 578 -10.71 22.36 28.29
CA PHE A 578 -11.55 22.73 27.14
C PHE A 578 -13.02 22.97 27.49
N ALA A 579 -13.54 22.24 28.48
CA ALA A 579 -14.92 22.35 28.95
C ALA A 579 -15.17 23.50 29.94
N HIS A 580 -14.14 24.30 30.28
CA HIS A 580 -14.31 25.48 31.12
C HIS A 580 -15.39 26.42 30.53
N PRO A 581 -16.18 27.16 31.33
CA PRO A 581 -17.24 28.06 30.83
C PRO A 581 -16.76 29.07 29.78
N GLN A 582 -15.53 29.56 29.92
CA GLN A 582 -14.86 30.45 28.98
C GLN A 582 -13.86 29.73 28.04
N GLY A 583 -13.91 28.39 28.02
CA GLY A 583 -12.97 27.53 27.31
C GLY A 583 -13.36 27.27 25.85
N LEU A 584 -12.64 26.32 25.25
CA LEU A 584 -12.75 25.99 23.83
C LEU A 584 -14.15 25.52 23.42
N PHE A 585 -14.76 24.59 24.17
CA PHE A 585 -16.03 23.97 23.77
C PHE A 585 -17.22 24.95 23.78
N ILE A 586 -17.27 25.85 24.76
CA ILE A 586 -18.41 26.76 24.92
C ILE A 586 -18.20 28.04 24.09
N VAL A 587 -17.08 28.73 24.25
CA VAL A 587 -16.87 30.05 23.62
C VAL A 587 -16.47 29.92 22.15
N HIS A 588 -15.51 29.06 21.85
CA HIS A 588 -14.93 28.95 20.52
C HIS A 588 -15.78 28.04 19.60
N PHE A 589 -16.19 26.86 20.08
CA PHE A 589 -17.02 25.92 19.30
C PHE A 589 -18.53 26.19 19.40
N ARG A 590 -18.96 27.05 20.34
CA ARG A 590 -20.38 27.40 20.56
C ARG A 590 -21.26 26.19 20.91
N TRP A 591 -20.70 25.19 21.59
CA TRP A 591 -21.51 24.07 22.10
C TRP A 591 -22.43 24.56 23.23
N PRO A 592 -23.69 24.09 23.29
CA PRO A 592 -24.63 24.50 24.33
C PRO A 592 -24.09 24.20 25.73
N VAL A 593 -24.09 25.21 26.61
CA VAL A 593 -23.60 25.08 28.00
C VAL A 593 -24.30 23.94 28.74
N LYS A 594 -25.58 23.70 28.47
CA LYS A 594 -26.36 22.59 29.05
C LYS A 594 -25.86 21.21 28.61
N GLN A 595 -25.40 21.06 27.36
CA GLN A 595 -24.86 19.80 26.85
C GLN A 595 -23.47 19.53 27.43
N VAL A 596 -22.59 20.52 27.43
CA VAL A 596 -21.23 20.41 27.99
C VAL A 596 -21.28 20.13 29.49
N SER A 597 -22.08 20.86 30.27
CA SER A 597 -22.23 20.62 31.71
C SER A 597 -22.83 19.25 32.04
N ARG A 598 -23.73 18.72 31.20
CA ARG A 598 -24.27 17.37 31.35
C ARG A 598 -23.23 16.30 31.05
N ALA A 599 -22.46 16.44 29.98
CA ALA A 599 -21.35 15.55 29.64
C ALA A 599 -20.29 15.54 30.76
N MET A 600 -19.97 16.72 31.30
CA MET A 600 -18.96 16.90 32.34
C MET A 600 -19.42 16.54 33.75
N ARG A 601 -20.71 16.25 33.97
CA ARG A 601 -21.28 15.98 35.31
C ARG A 601 -20.60 14.79 36.00
N TYR A 602 -20.44 13.68 35.27
CA TYR A 602 -19.78 12.47 35.78
C TYR A 602 -18.30 12.39 35.41
N TYR A 603 -17.79 13.44 34.78
CA TYR A 603 -16.40 13.48 34.32
C TYR A 603 -15.39 13.64 35.46
N LYS A 604 -15.71 14.45 36.48
CA LYS A 604 -14.88 14.53 37.69
C LYS A 604 -14.84 13.19 38.44
N MET A 605 -15.94 12.45 38.42
CA MET A 605 -16.00 11.08 38.95
C MET A 605 -15.12 10.14 38.12
N SER A 606 -15.08 10.29 36.79
CA SER A 606 -14.17 9.53 35.91
C SER A 606 -12.70 9.71 36.30
N ILE A 607 -12.22 10.93 36.55
CA ILE A 607 -10.81 11.15 36.95
C ILE A 607 -10.46 10.45 38.26
N TRP A 608 -11.34 10.51 39.26
CA TRP A 608 -11.09 9.92 40.58
C TRP A 608 -11.43 8.43 40.69
N LEU A 609 -12.12 7.85 39.72
CA LEU A 609 -12.54 6.44 39.72
C LEU A 609 -11.86 5.63 38.61
N ILE A 610 -11.91 6.09 37.36
CA ILE A 610 -11.38 5.35 36.20
C ILE A 610 -9.86 5.34 36.21
N VAL A 611 -9.19 6.47 36.47
CA VAL A 611 -7.72 6.52 36.47
C VAL A 611 -7.12 5.61 37.55
N PRO A 612 -7.60 5.64 38.82
CA PRO A 612 -7.09 4.71 39.84
C PRO A 612 -7.43 3.24 39.57
N LEU A 613 -8.59 2.95 38.97
CA LEU A 613 -8.95 1.56 38.60
C LEU A 613 -8.04 1.01 37.51
N ILE A 614 -7.72 1.81 36.48
CA ILE A 614 -6.75 1.42 35.43
C ILE A 614 -5.34 1.29 36.03
N MET A 615 -4.95 2.21 36.92
CA MET A 615 -3.69 2.12 37.65
C MET A 615 -3.60 0.81 38.44
N ALA A 616 -4.62 0.47 39.20
CA ALA A 616 -4.69 -0.76 39.98
C ALA A 616 -4.65 -2.01 39.09
N LEU A 617 -5.38 -1.99 37.97
CA LEU A 617 -5.37 -3.07 36.98
C LEU A 617 -3.96 -3.38 36.49
N ILE A 618 -3.23 -2.35 36.04
CA ILE A 618 -1.87 -2.48 35.51
C ILE A 618 -0.88 -2.85 36.62
N THR A 619 -1.08 -2.31 37.82
CA THR A 619 -0.26 -2.67 39.00
C THR A 619 -0.36 -4.16 39.27
N PHE A 620 -1.58 -4.72 39.35
CA PHE A 620 -1.79 -6.15 39.63
C PHE A 620 -1.30 -7.07 38.51
N ASP A 621 -1.35 -6.62 37.24
CA ASP A 621 -0.79 -7.39 36.12
C ASP A 621 0.75 -7.40 36.12
N SER A 622 1.39 -6.37 36.70
CA SER A 622 2.85 -6.24 36.74
C SER A 622 3.54 -6.85 37.96
N LEU A 623 2.78 -7.30 38.97
CA LEU A 623 3.34 -8.02 40.13
C LEU A 623 3.80 -9.43 39.71
N LYS A 624 4.88 -9.91 40.34
CA LYS A 624 5.42 -11.27 40.07
C LYS A 624 4.31 -12.32 40.20
N GLU A 625 4.28 -13.25 39.24
CA GLU A 625 3.31 -14.36 39.12
C GLU A 625 1.83 -13.97 38.91
N ARG A 626 1.51 -12.69 38.66
CA ARG A 626 0.12 -12.21 38.46
C ARG A 626 -0.84 -12.64 39.59
N GLU A 627 -0.33 -12.87 40.81
CA GLU A 627 -1.07 -13.48 41.92
C GLU A 627 -2.40 -12.77 42.23
N PHE A 628 -2.42 -11.44 42.17
CA PHE A 628 -3.58 -10.61 42.49
C PHE A 628 -4.46 -10.26 41.27
N ALA A 629 -4.03 -10.59 40.06
CA ALA A 629 -4.74 -10.22 38.83
C ALA A 629 -6.11 -10.92 38.74
N ASN A 630 -6.15 -12.21 39.14
CA ASN A 630 -7.33 -13.07 39.03
C ASN A 630 -8.46 -12.67 40.00
N THR A 631 -8.13 -12.07 41.15
CA THR A 631 -9.08 -11.65 42.19
C THR A 631 -9.30 -10.15 42.19
N LEU A 632 -8.35 -9.37 42.74
CA LEU A 632 -8.43 -7.91 42.87
C LEU A 632 -8.40 -7.21 41.51
N GLY A 633 -7.53 -7.64 40.59
CA GLY A 633 -7.49 -7.12 39.21
C GLY A 633 -8.81 -7.28 38.48
N ARG A 634 -9.43 -8.46 38.56
CA ARG A 634 -10.76 -8.75 38.01
C ARG A 634 -11.85 -7.88 38.62
N LEU A 635 -11.85 -7.67 39.94
CA LEU A 635 -12.79 -6.78 40.61
C LEU A 635 -12.63 -5.35 40.11
N CYS A 636 -11.40 -4.85 40.04
CA CYS A 636 -11.08 -3.53 39.50
C CYS A 636 -11.56 -3.39 38.04
N PHE A 637 -11.39 -4.43 37.22
CA PHE A 637 -11.87 -4.45 35.84
C PHE A 637 -13.41 -4.38 35.74
N ILE A 638 -14.14 -5.14 36.56
CA ILE A 638 -15.61 -5.12 36.58
C ILE A 638 -16.11 -3.73 37.03
N LEU A 639 -15.50 -3.14 38.06
CA LEU A 639 -15.81 -1.78 38.49
C LEU A 639 -15.50 -0.74 37.41
N LEU A 640 -14.38 -0.91 36.69
CA LEU A 640 -14.00 -0.06 35.57
C LEU A 640 -15.05 -0.12 34.47
N CYS A 641 -15.50 -1.32 34.09
CA CYS A 641 -16.56 -1.52 33.11
C CYS A 641 -17.87 -0.81 33.49
N LEU A 642 -18.27 -0.90 34.77
CA LEU A 642 -19.45 -0.20 35.28
C LEU A 642 -19.28 1.33 35.22
N ALA A 643 -18.10 1.84 35.62
CA ALA A 643 -17.78 3.26 35.55
C ALA A 643 -17.84 3.79 34.10
N LEU A 644 -17.26 3.05 33.15
CA LEU A 644 -17.28 3.37 31.72
C LEU A 644 -18.70 3.35 31.15
N ALA A 645 -19.54 2.38 31.54
CA ALA A 645 -20.94 2.34 31.12
C ALA A 645 -21.73 3.56 31.64
N ILE A 646 -21.48 4.02 32.87
CA ILE A 646 -22.09 5.23 33.44
C ILE A 646 -21.65 6.48 32.66
N VAL A 647 -20.35 6.63 32.39
CA VAL A 647 -19.80 7.76 31.62
C VAL A 647 -20.38 7.78 30.20
N THR A 648 -20.42 6.61 29.54
CA THR A 648 -21.00 6.43 28.20
C THR A 648 -22.47 6.82 28.16
N LYS A 649 -23.26 6.38 29.14
CA LYS A 649 -24.67 6.75 29.28
C LYS A 649 -24.86 8.25 29.48
N SER A 650 -23.98 8.90 30.25
CA SER A 650 -23.97 10.35 30.44
C SER A 650 -23.71 11.07 29.12
N LEU A 651 -22.72 10.60 28.35
CA LEU A 651 -22.31 11.20 27.08
C LEU A 651 -23.41 11.06 26.01
N LYS A 652 -24.08 9.90 25.94
CA LYS A 652 -25.28 9.70 25.10
C LYS A 652 -26.40 10.67 25.45
N ARG A 653 -26.70 10.84 26.75
CA ARG A 653 -27.73 11.78 27.24
C ARG A 653 -27.36 13.26 27.03
N ALA A 654 -26.10 13.57 26.83
CA ALA A 654 -25.63 14.92 26.50
C ALA A 654 -25.88 15.29 25.03
N GLY A 655 -26.28 14.33 24.18
CA GLY A 655 -26.63 14.58 22.78
C GLY A 655 -25.43 14.76 21.86
N ILE A 656 -24.26 14.23 22.22
CA ILE A 656 -23.06 14.29 21.38
C ILE A 656 -23.21 13.25 20.26
N PRO A 657 -23.21 13.66 18.98
CA PRO A 657 -23.31 12.71 17.87
C PRO A 657 -21.97 12.00 17.65
N LEU A 658 -21.94 10.67 17.73
CA LEU A 658 -20.80 9.84 17.28
C LEU A 658 -20.71 9.81 15.74
N TYR A 659 -21.83 10.04 15.07
CA TYR A 659 -21.90 10.13 13.63
C TYR A 659 -22.90 11.21 13.23
N LEU A 660 -22.44 12.13 12.37
CA LEU A 660 -23.27 13.18 11.79
C LEU A 660 -23.75 12.70 10.42
N ASP A 661 -24.99 12.98 10.01
CA ASP A 661 -25.42 12.69 8.64
C ASP A 661 -25.00 13.79 7.65
N LYS A 662 -25.31 13.61 6.36
CA LYS A 662 -25.08 14.64 5.31
C LYS A 662 -25.76 15.97 5.66
N LYS A 663 -26.88 15.93 6.38
CA LYS A 663 -27.63 17.10 6.88
C LYS A 663 -27.10 17.67 8.21
N GLY A 664 -26.08 17.04 8.80
CA GLY A 664 -25.54 17.42 10.11
C GLY A 664 -26.41 16.99 11.30
N SER A 665 -27.46 16.18 11.10
CA SER A 665 -28.25 15.58 12.18
C SER A 665 -27.52 14.42 12.84
N GLY A 666 -27.63 14.33 14.16
CA GLY A 666 -27.15 13.20 14.96
C GLY A 666 -28.19 12.10 15.19
N GLU A 667 -29.43 12.30 14.77
CA GLU A 667 -30.55 11.38 15.03
C GLU A 667 -30.68 10.35 13.90
N ASN A 668 -29.67 9.50 13.76
CA ASN A 668 -29.61 8.51 12.68
C ASN A 668 -29.48 7.10 13.28
N MET A 669 -29.99 6.08 12.59
CA MET A 669 -29.93 4.68 13.04
C MET A 669 -28.49 4.22 13.34
N VAL A 670 -27.52 4.64 12.52
CA VAL A 670 -26.09 4.35 12.70
C VAL A 670 -25.56 4.96 14.01
N ASN A 671 -25.92 6.21 14.33
CA ASN A 671 -25.49 6.85 15.57
C ASN A 671 -26.09 6.13 16.79
N THR A 672 -27.36 5.75 16.71
CA THR A 672 -28.04 4.98 17.77
C THR A 672 -27.40 3.60 17.97
N ALA A 673 -27.04 2.91 16.88
CA ALA A 673 -26.36 1.62 16.91
C ALA A 673 -24.95 1.73 17.52
N LEU A 674 -24.15 2.73 17.14
CA LEU A 674 -22.83 2.99 17.72
C LEU A 674 -22.91 3.27 19.22
N TRP A 675 -23.87 4.10 19.65
CA TRP A 675 -24.12 4.34 21.07
C TRP A 675 -24.62 3.09 21.80
N GLY A 676 -25.36 2.21 21.12
CA GLY A 676 -25.77 0.91 21.65
C GLY A 676 -24.57 0.01 21.90
N LEU A 677 -23.71 -0.14 20.88
CA LEU A 677 -22.48 -0.93 20.94
C LEU A 677 -21.54 -0.44 22.05
N LEU A 678 -21.31 0.88 22.14
CA LEU A 678 -20.40 1.47 23.13
C LEU A 678 -20.94 1.33 24.56
N LEU A 679 -22.27 1.27 24.74
CA LEU A 679 -22.90 1.03 26.04
C LEU A 679 -22.89 -0.45 26.43
N SER A 680 -23.07 -1.36 25.46
CA SER A 680 -23.08 -2.80 25.72
C SER A 680 -21.68 -3.39 25.88
N ALA A 681 -20.66 -2.85 25.21
CA ALA A 681 -19.32 -3.42 25.19
C ALA A 681 -18.67 -3.54 26.59
N PRO A 682 -18.67 -2.53 27.47
CA PRO A 682 -18.14 -2.68 28.83
C PRO A 682 -18.92 -3.70 29.66
N LEU A 683 -20.25 -3.80 29.47
CA LEU A 683 -21.09 -4.76 30.20
C LEU A 683 -20.82 -6.21 29.75
N LEU A 684 -20.66 -6.42 28.44
CA LEU A 684 -20.28 -7.71 27.87
C LEU A 684 -18.87 -8.10 28.33
N ALA A 685 -17.93 -7.16 28.37
CA ALA A 685 -16.58 -7.38 28.88
C ALA A 685 -16.60 -7.75 30.38
N ALA A 686 -17.44 -7.12 31.19
CA ALA A 686 -17.61 -7.49 32.60
C ALA A 686 -18.20 -8.90 32.76
N LEU A 687 -19.18 -9.28 31.94
CA LEU A 687 -19.77 -10.62 31.95
C LEU A 687 -18.78 -11.68 31.46
N ALA A 688 -18.07 -11.43 30.36
CA ALA A 688 -17.03 -12.33 29.85
C ALA A 688 -15.90 -12.50 30.87
N SER A 689 -15.47 -11.41 31.50
CA SER A 689 -14.55 -11.45 32.63
C SER A 689 -15.09 -12.31 33.76
N ALA A 690 -16.39 -12.27 34.09
CA ALA A 690 -17.02 -13.12 35.12
C ALA A 690 -17.11 -14.62 34.75
N VAL A 691 -17.16 -14.94 33.45
CA VAL A 691 -17.12 -16.32 32.95
C VAL A 691 -15.70 -16.90 33.00
N GLY A 692 -14.68 -16.06 32.89
CA GLY A 692 -13.27 -16.49 32.93
C GLY A 692 -12.41 -15.98 31.79
N TYR A 693 -12.88 -14.98 31.04
CA TYR A 693 -12.23 -14.35 29.89
C TYR A 693 -11.73 -12.94 30.27
N LEU A 694 -10.82 -12.83 31.24
CA LEU A 694 -10.37 -11.55 31.79
C LEU A 694 -9.44 -10.82 30.81
N THR A 695 -8.34 -11.45 30.40
CA THR A 695 -7.33 -10.85 29.49
C THR A 695 -7.92 -10.48 28.13
N THR A 696 -8.79 -11.33 27.56
CA THR A 696 -9.49 -11.02 26.30
C THR A 696 -10.42 -9.82 26.43
N SER A 697 -11.18 -9.76 27.53
CA SER A 697 -12.10 -8.65 27.80
C SER A 697 -11.33 -7.34 27.95
N GLN A 698 -10.19 -7.36 28.65
CA GLN A 698 -9.30 -6.20 28.77
C GLN A 698 -8.73 -5.77 27.41
N ALA A 699 -8.21 -6.70 26.61
CA ALA A 699 -7.62 -6.41 25.31
C ALA A 699 -8.63 -5.81 24.32
N LEU A 700 -9.82 -6.41 24.21
CA LEU A 700 -10.88 -5.92 23.32
C LEU A 700 -11.43 -4.56 23.77
N LEU A 701 -11.66 -4.38 25.07
CA LEU A 701 -12.17 -3.13 25.61
C LEU A 701 -11.16 -1.98 25.42
N ALA A 702 -9.86 -2.23 25.67
CA ALA A 702 -8.81 -1.25 25.47
C ALA A 702 -8.69 -0.78 24.00
N ARG A 703 -8.82 -1.70 23.02
CA ARG A 703 -8.83 -1.36 21.58
C ARG A 703 -10.07 -0.57 21.18
N LEU A 704 -11.22 -0.90 21.75
CA LEU A 704 -12.44 -0.12 21.53
C LEU A 704 -12.32 1.30 22.12
N GLU A 705 -11.80 1.44 23.33
CA GLU A 705 -11.59 2.75 23.97
C GLU A 705 -10.59 3.63 23.24
N THR A 706 -9.45 3.06 22.83
CA THR A 706 -8.45 3.77 22.02
C THR A 706 -9.03 4.21 20.67
N SER A 707 -9.88 3.40 20.03
CA SER A 707 -10.63 3.80 18.82
C SER A 707 -11.51 5.02 19.07
N VAL A 708 -12.24 5.03 20.20
CA VAL A 708 -13.12 6.14 20.60
C VAL A 708 -12.32 7.40 20.94
N ALA A 709 -11.15 7.25 21.58
CA ALA A 709 -10.26 8.36 21.89
C ALA A 709 -9.68 9.01 20.63
N ILE A 710 -9.23 8.21 19.65
CA ILE A 710 -8.78 8.70 18.34
C ILE A 710 -9.91 9.44 17.63
N TRP A 711 -11.13 8.88 17.62
CA TRP A 711 -12.27 9.52 17.00
C TRP A 711 -12.63 10.87 17.67
N PHE A 712 -12.61 10.93 19.01
CA PHE A 712 -12.83 12.18 19.75
C PHE A 712 -11.76 13.23 19.43
N PHE A 713 -10.50 12.83 19.35
CA PHE A 713 -9.40 13.72 18.96
C PHE A 713 -9.62 14.31 17.55
N LEU A 714 -9.99 13.48 16.58
CA LEU A 714 -10.32 13.93 15.23
C LEU A 714 -11.55 14.85 15.19
N LEU A 715 -12.53 14.64 16.07
CA LEU A 715 -13.69 15.53 16.22
C LEU A 715 -13.29 16.92 16.73
N VAL A 716 -12.34 17.00 17.67
CA VAL A 716 -11.82 18.28 18.15
C VAL A 716 -11.10 19.00 17.01
N ILE A 717 -10.25 18.30 16.24
CA ILE A 717 -9.59 18.85 15.05
C ILE A 717 -10.62 19.37 14.04
N TYR A 718 -11.67 18.59 13.75
CA TYR A 718 -12.77 19.01 12.87
C TYR A 718 -13.39 20.33 13.33
N HIS A 719 -13.67 20.49 14.62
CA HIS A 719 -14.28 21.72 15.14
C HIS A 719 -13.32 22.92 15.16
N ILE A 720 -12.01 22.69 15.34
CA ILE A 720 -10.99 23.74 15.19
C ILE A 720 -10.97 24.25 13.74
N ILE A 721 -10.93 23.34 12.77
CA ILE A 721 -10.92 23.70 11.34
C ILE A 721 -12.24 24.35 10.93
N ARG A 722 -13.38 23.82 11.40
CA ARG A 722 -14.70 24.43 11.19
C ARG A 722 -14.73 25.86 11.70
N ARG A 723 -14.16 26.13 12.87
CA ARG A 723 -14.07 27.49 13.43
C ARG A 723 -13.18 28.38 12.58
N TRP A 724 -12.02 27.88 12.14
CA TRP A 724 -11.12 28.61 11.24
C TRP A 724 -11.86 29.07 9.98
N MET A 725 -12.57 28.14 9.32
CA MET A 725 -13.37 28.43 8.14
C MET A 725 -14.46 29.47 8.39
N LEU A 726 -15.15 29.42 9.54
CA LEU A 726 -16.16 30.41 9.90
C LEU A 726 -15.58 31.81 10.11
N ILE A 727 -14.39 31.92 10.70
CA ILE A 727 -13.69 33.20 10.88
C ILE A 727 -13.30 33.76 9.51
N GLN A 728 -12.70 32.94 8.65
CA GLN A 728 -12.32 33.38 7.30
C GLN A 728 -13.53 33.83 6.47
N ARG A 729 -14.64 33.09 6.51
CA ARG A 729 -15.90 33.48 5.85
C ARG A 729 -16.36 34.86 6.31
N ARG A 730 -16.39 35.11 7.63
CA ARG A 730 -16.82 36.41 8.18
C ARG A 730 -15.88 37.55 7.81
N ARG A 731 -14.57 37.28 7.75
CA ARG A 731 -13.57 38.28 7.39
C ARG A 731 -13.70 38.70 5.92
N ILE A 732 -13.77 37.74 5.00
CA ILE A 732 -13.95 38.03 3.57
C ILE A 732 -15.26 38.77 3.31
N ALA A 733 -16.36 38.37 3.97
CA ALA A 733 -17.64 39.07 3.84
C ALA A 733 -17.57 40.53 4.34
N PHE A 734 -16.82 40.78 5.42
CA PHE A 734 -16.61 42.13 5.94
C PHE A 734 -15.72 42.98 5.03
N ASP A 735 -14.63 42.43 4.51
CA ASP A 735 -13.72 43.15 3.61
C ASP A 735 -14.44 43.54 2.30
N ARG A 736 -15.28 42.64 1.75
CA ARG A 736 -16.14 42.97 0.60
C ARG A 736 -17.19 44.04 0.92
N ALA A 737 -17.85 43.97 2.09
CA ALA A 737 -18.81 44.99 2.50
C ALA A 737 -18.15 46.36 2.73
N LYS A 738 -16.89 46.37 3.20
CA LYS A 738 -16.08 47.59 3.35
C LYS A 738 -15.69 48.16 1.98
N GLN A 739 -15.29 47.33 1.03
CA GLN A 739 -15.02 47.74 -0.36
C GLN A 739 -16.27 48.35 -1.01
N ARG A 740 -17.42 47.67 -0.97
CA ARG A 740 -18.68 48.21 -1.51
C ARG A 740 -19.04 49.58 -0.92
N ARG A 741 -18.86 49.79 0.39
CA ARG A 741 -19.10 51.10 1.02
C ARG A 741 -18.09 52.17 0.56
N ALA A 742 -16.83 51.79 0.36
CA ALA A 742 -15.81 52.69 -0.17
C ALA A 742 -16.09 53.07 -1.63
N ASP A 743 -16.53 52.12 -2.46
CA ASP A 743 -16.88 52.37 -3.87
C ASP A 743 -18.13 53.26 -3.99
N ILE A 744 -19.16 53.04 -3.17
CA ILE A 744 -20.35 53.91 -3.11
C ILE A 744 -19.99 55.33 -2.65
N LEU A 745 -19.08 55.46 -1.67
CA LEU A 745 -18.60 56.77 -1.21
C LEU A 745 -17.72 57.45 -2.27
N ALA A 746 -16.89 56.70 -2.99
CA ALA A 746 -16.09 57.20 -4.10
C ALA A 746 -16.97 57.62 -5.29
N GLN A 747 -18.06 56.90 -5.56
CA GLN A 747 -19.06 57.28 -6.55
C GLN A 747 -19.83 58.53 -6.14
N ARG A 748 -20.19 58.69 -4.84
CA ARG A 748 -20.79 59.94 -4.34
C ARG A 748 -19.82 61.11 -4.38
N ALA A 749 -18.54 60.90 -4.06
CA ALA A 749 -17.51 61.93 -4.14
C ALA A 749 -17.19 62.33 -5.59
N ARG A 750 -17.32 61.42 -6.55
CA ARG A 750 -17.26 61.72 -7.99
C ARG A 750 -18.55 62.34 -8.53
N GLY A 751 -19.67 62.14 -7.85
CA GLY A 751 -20.99 62.64 -8.24
C GLY A 751 -21.34 64.03 -7.69
N GLU A 752 -20.45 64.72 -6.97
CA GLU A 752 -20.65 66.10 -6.50
C GLU A 752 -20.11 67.17 -7.48
N GLU A 753 -19.53 66.78 -8.63
CA GLU A 753 -19.09 67.73 -9.68
C GLU A 753 -19.99 67.80 -10.93
N GLU A 754 -21.10 67.06 -11.00
CA GLU A 754 -22.04 67.17 -12.13
C GLU A 754 -23.48 67.41 -11.66
N THR A 755 -23.75 68.62 -11.19
CA THR A 755 -25.07 69.22 -11.42
C THR A 755 -25.11 69.70 -12.87
N THR A 756 -25.82 68.98 -13.75
CA THR A 756 -26.84 69.45 -14.73
C THR A 756 -27.05 68.34 -15.77
N HIS A 757 -28.25 67.74 -15.82
CA HIS A 757 -29.09 67.54 -17.03
C HIS A 757 -30.16 66.46 -16.85
N THR A 758 -31.33 66.79 -17.39
CA THR A 758 -32.64 66.11 -17.44
C THR A 758 -32.65 64.79 -18.23
N PRO A 759 -33.70 63.96 -18.03
CA PRO A 759 -33.73 62.55 -18.44
C PRO A 759 -34.20 62.38 -19.88
N ASN A 760 -33.47 61.59 -20.68
CA ASN A 760 -33.98 60.77 -21.79
C ASN A 760 -32.80 60.20 -22.60
N SER A 761 -32.51 58.91 -22.41
CA SER A 761 -32.20 57.97 -23.50
C SER A 761 -31.91 56.60 -22.90
N THR A 762 -32.76 55.67 -23.26
CA THR A 762 -32.56 54.23 -23.23
C THR A 762 -31.38 53.89 -24.12
N GLU A 763 -30.25 53.44 -23.55
CA GLU A 763 -29.29 52.49 -24.14
C GLU A 763 -28.04 52.42 -23.24
N GLY A 764 -27.62 51.21 -22.89
CA GLY A 764 -26.33 50.97 -22.22
C GLY A 764 -26.37 50.83 -20.70
N SER A 765 -27.27 50.00 -20.14
CA SER A 765 -26.92 49.32 -18.89
C SER A 765 -25.77 48.36 -19.19
N MET A 766 -24.54 48.80 -18.98
CA MET A 766 -23.44 47.89 -18.65
C MET A 766 -23.82 47.23 -17.32
N ASP A 767 -24.63 46.16 -17.41
CA ASP A 767 -24.62 45.11 -16.42
C ASP A 767 -23.20 44.55 -16.42
N VAL A 768 -22.34 45.17 -15.60
CA VAL A 768 -21.21 44.46 -15.02
C VAL A 768 -21.86 43.40 -14.14
N ASP A 769 -22.11 42.25 -14.77
CA ASP A 769 -22.39 40.98 -14.13
C ASP A 769 -21.16 40.62 -13.29
N ASP A 770 -21.03 41.26 -12.13
CA ASP A 770 -20.21 40.78 -11.02
C ASP A 770 -20.89 39.48 -10.56
N SER A 771 -20.61 38.41 -11.30
CA SER A 771 -20.97 37.05 -10.98
C SER A 771 -20.82 36.83 -9.47
N GLU A 772 -21.97 36.73 -8.78
CA GLU A 772 -22.01 36.58 -7.33
C GLU A 772 -21.39 35.22 -6.96
N ILE A 773 -20.07 35.20 -6.71
CA ILE A 773 -19.40 34.03 -6.17
C ILE A 773 -19.92 33.85 -4.74
N ASP A 774 -20.88 32.95 -4.58
CA ASP A 774 -21.53 32.60 -3.33
C ASP A 774 -20.51 32.00 -2.35
N LEU A 775 -20.02 32.83 -1.42
CA LEU A 775 -19.09 32.45 -0.34
C LEU A 775 -19.61 31.27 0.50
N ASP A 776 -20.92 31.01 0.46
CA ASP A 776 -21.55 29.91 1.18
C ASP A 776 -21.27 28.57 0.51
N THR A 777 -21.10 28.55 -0.82
CA THR A 777 -20.73 27.33 -1.56
C THR A 777 -19.29 26.91 -1.28
N ILE A 778 -18.32 27.84 -1.32
CA ILE A 778 -16.89 27.57 -1.12
C ILE A 778 -16.61 27.08 0.31
N SER A 779 -17.21 27.71 1.32
CA SER A 779 -17.01 27.33 2.72
C SER A 779 -17.70 26.01 3.10
N ALA A 780 -18.84 25.69 2.48
CA ALA A 780 -19.50 24.39 2.63
C ALA A 780 -18.70 23.26 1.95
N GLN A 781 -18.09 23.55 0.80
CA GLN A 781 -17.23 22.62 0.05
C GLN A 781 -15.95 22.27 0.83
N SER A 782 -15.21 23.26 1.34
CA SER A 782 -13.98 23.00 2.10
C SER A 782 -14.23 22.22 3.40
N LEU A 783 -15.34 22.47 4.09
CA LEU A 783 -15.71 21.70 5.29
C LEU A 783 -16.01 20.22 4.96
N ARG A 784 -16.56 19.96 3.76
CA ARG A 784 -16.80 18.62 3.25
C ARG A 784 -15.48 17.88 3.00
N LEU A 785 -14.47 18.57 2.47
CA LEU A 785 -13.10 18.06 2.27
C LEU A 785 -12.49 17.63 3.60
N VAL A 786 -12.48 18.54 4.59
CA VAL A 786 -11.91 18.29 5.91
C VAL A 786 -12.56 17.08 6.57
N ARG A 787 -13.88 16.97 6.47
CA ARG A 787 -14.62 15.82 6.98
C ARG A 787 -14.20 14.53 6.29
N SER A 788 -14.05 14.54 4.96
CA SER A 788 -13.60 13.40 4.17
C SER A 788 -12.20 12.92 4.61
N ILE A 789 -11.21 13.84 4.71
CA ILE A 789 -9.85 13.53 5.19
C ILE A 789 -9.89 12.93 6.59
N LEU A 790 -10.56 13.58 7.53
CA LEU A 790 -10.60 13.11 8.91
C LEU A 790 -11.25 11.74 9.04
N THR A 791 -12.29 11.45 8.23
CA THR A 791 -12.88 10.12 8.20
C THR A 791 -11.98 9.06 7.57
N MET A 792 -11.10 9.44 6.63
CA MET A 792 -10.09 8.54 6.06
C MET A 792 -8.99 8.22 7.08
N ILE A 793 -8.50 9.25 7.78
CA ILE A 793 -7.54 9.10 8.88
C ILE A 793 -8.13 8.19 9.96
N ALA A 794 -9.38 8.44 10.37
CA ALA A 794 -10.07 7.60 11.35
C ALA A 794 -10.14 6.13 10.91
N LEU A 795 -10.51 5.87 9.65
CA LEU A 795 -10.61 4.52 9.10
C LEU A 795 -9.26 3.80 9.13
N VAL A 796 -8.20 4.45 8.65
CA VAL A 796 -6.84 3.89 8.64
C VAL A 796 -6.36 3.62 10.07
N SER A 797 -6.56 4.56 10.99
CA SER A 797 -6.19 4.38 12.39
C SER A 797 -6.91 3.20 13.04
N VAL A 798 -8.21 3.00 12.77
CA VAL A 798 -8.95 1.83 13.28
C VAL A 798 -8.41 0.53 12.66
N ILE A 799 -8.14 0.49 11.36
CA ILE A 799 -7.58 -0.71 10.71
C ILE A 799 -6.24 -1.10 11.33
N VAL A 800 -5.31 -0.14 11.48
CA VAL A 800 -3.99 -0.37 12.08
C VAL A 800 -4.09 -0.79 13.55
N LEU A 801 -5.01 -0.20 14.30
CA LEU A 801 -5.20 -0.53 15.72
C LEU A 801 -5.71 -1.97 15.92
N TRP A 802 -6.59 -2.44 15.04
CA TRP A 802 -7.19 -3.77 15.13
C TRP A 802 -6.37 -4.86 14.41
N SER A 803 -5.45 -4.51 13.51
CA SER A 803 -4.63 -5.50 12.79
C SER A 803 -3.69 -6.30 13.70
N GLU A 804 -3.26 -5.73 14.84
CA GLU A 804 -2.39 -6.43 15.81
C GLU A 804 -3.00 -7.70 16.40
N ILE A 805 -4.34 -7.82 16.42
CA ILE A 805 -5.06 -9.00 16.94
C ILE A 805 -5.76 -9.78 15.83
N HIS A 806 -5.39 -9.56 14.56
CA HIS A 806 -6.03 -10.28 13.44
C HIS A 806 -5.88 -11.80 13.58
N SER A 807 -4.70 -12.27 14.03
CA SER A 807 -4.44 -13.70 14.31
C SER A 807 -5.34 -14.28 15.39
N ALA A 808 -5.87 -13.47 16.32
CA ALA A 808 -6.85 -13.93 17.29
C ALA A 808 -8.18 -14.34 16.64
N PHE A 809 -8.50 -13.81 15.46
CA PHE A 809 -9.70 -14.18 14.70
C PHE A 809 -9.47 -15.36 13.75
N ALA A 810 -8.30 -15.99 13.76
CA ALA A 810 -7.98 -17.14 12.91
C ALA A 810 -8.89 -18.36 13.13
N PHE A 811 -9.54 -18.49 14.30
CA PHE A 811 -10.54 -19.54 14.52
C PHE A 811 -11.71 -19.46 13.51
N LEU A 812 -12.00 -18.27 12.97
CA LEU A 812 -13.02 -18.06 11.93
C LEU A 812 -12.62 -18.69 10.59
N GLU A 813 -11.33 -18.94 10.36
CA GLU A 813 -10.81 -19.65 9.20
C GLU A 813 -11.07 -21.16 9.31
N ASN A 814 -11.20 -21.70 10.52
CA ASN A 814 -11.50 -23.12 10.73
C ASN A 814 -12.98 -23.46 10.49
N ILE A 815 -13.86 -22.46 10.43
CA ILE A 815 -15.30 -22.63 10.19
C ILE A 815 -15.54 -22.50 8.69
N SER A 816 -15.54 -23.62 7.96
CA SER A 816 -15.92 -23.65 6.55
C SER A 816 -17.43 -23.45 6.39
N LEU A 817 -17.83 -22.57 5.47
CA LEU A 817 -19.23 -22.30 5.17
C LEU A 817 -19.68 -23.04 3.89
N TRP A 818 -18.88 -22.99 2.82
CA TRP A 818 -19.08 -23.75 1.59
C TRP A 818 -17.76 -23.94 0.83
N ASP A 819 -17.69 -24.94 -0.05
CA ASP A 819 -16.51 -25.21 -0.88
C ASP A 819 -16.66 -24.62 -2.29
N VAL A 820 -15.58 -24.07 -2.84
CA VAL A 820 -15.50 -23.68 -4.26
C VAL A 820 -14.43 -24.49 -4.96
N THR A 821 -14.79 -25.07 -6.10
CA THR A 821 -13.89 -25.79 -7.00
C THR A 821 -13.15 -24.81 -7.89
N SER A 822 -11.82 -24.70 -7.69
CA SER A 822 -10.93 -23.95 -8.58
C SER A 822 -10.15 -24.91 -9.46
N THR A 823 -10.05 -24.60 -10.76
CA THR A 823 -9.23 -25.37 -11.70
C THR A 823 -7.80 -24.82 -11.73
N VAL A 824 -6.85 -25.48 -11.06
CA VAL A 824 -5.42 -25.12 -11.13
C VAL A 824 -4.72 -26.22 -11.93
N ASN A 825 -4.11 -25.87 -13.07
CA ASN A 825 -3.44 -26.81 -13.98
C ASN A 825 -4.32 -27.97 -14.50
N GLY A 826 -5.63 -27.72 -14.70
CA GLY A 826 -6.57 -28.74 -15.17
C GLY A 826 -7.05 -29.73 -14.09
N VAL A 827 -6.59 -29.58 -12.84
CA VAL A 827 -7.07 -30.35 -11.69
C VAL A 827 -8.05 -29.49 -10.90
N GLU A 828 -9.27 -30.00 -10.71
CA GLU A 828 -10.27 -29.37 -9.84
C GLU A 828 -9.89 -29.61 -8.38
N THR A 829 -9.39 -28.58 -7.70
CA THR A 829 -9.14 -28.60 -6.26
C THR A 829 -10.23 -27.79 -5.56
N ALA A 830 -10.92 -28.41 -4.61
CA ALA A 830 -11.92 -27.75 -3.78
C ALA A 830 -11.23 -26.96 -2.65
N HIS A 831 -11.48 -25.66 -2.59
CA HIS A 831 -11.05 -24.79 -1.50
C HIS A 831 -12.26 -24.34 -0.66
N PRO A 832 -12.25 -24.55 0.67
CA PRO A 832 -13.32 -24.10 1.55
C PRO A 832 -13.26 -22.58 1.74
N ILE A 833 -14.40 -21.90 1.57
CA ILE A 833 -14.58 -20.51 1.98
C ILE A 833 -15.03 -20.48 3.43
N THR A 834 -14.29 -19.70 4.20
CA THR A 834 -14.39 -19.69 5.66
C THR A 834 -15.24 -18.52 6.13
N LEU A 835 -15.76 -18.61 7.36
CA LEU A 835 -16.48 -17.50 7.99
C LEU A 835 -15.59 -16.24 8.08
N GLY A 836 -14.28 -16.43 8.31
CA GLY A 836 -13.28 -15.37 8.29
C GLY A 836 -13.25 -14.63 6.95
N ALA A 837 -13.20 -15.36 5.84
CA ALA A 837 -13.17 -14.79 4.50
C ALA A 837 -14.42 -13.94 4.18
N VAL A 838 -15.62 -14.39 4.61
CA VAL A 838 -16.86 -13.62 4.46
C VAL A 838 -16.86 -12.33 5.29
N LEU A 839 -16.37 -12.37 6.52
CA LEU A 839 -16.26 -11.18 7.37
C LEU A 839 -15.24 -10.17 6.80
N ILE A 840 -14.13 -10.65 6.26
CA ILE A 840 -13.16 -9.82 5.53
C ILE A 840 -13.82 -9.22 4.28
N ALA A 841 -14.60 -9.98 3.52
CA ALA A 841 -15.32 -9.47 2.36
C ALA A 841 -16.29 -8.32 2.72
N ILE A 842 -17.01 -8.45 3.85
CA ILE A 842 -17.88 -7.40 4.39
C ILE A 842 -17.06 -6.17 4.81
N LEU A 843 -15.93 -6.38 5.49
CA LEU A 843 -15.03 -5.30 5.89
C LEU A 843 -14.50 -4.54 4.66
N VAL A 844 -14.04 -5.26 3.64
CA VAL A 844 -13.59 -4.68 2.36
C VAL A 844 -14.72 -3.86 1.74
N LEU A 845 -15.96 -4.36 1.72
CA LEU A 845 -17.11 -3.63 1.19
C LEU A 845 -17.39 -2.33 1.98
N ILE A 846 -17.31 -2.38 3.32
CA ILE A 846 -17.46 -1.18 4.17
C ILE A 846 -16.37 -0.15 3.85
N VAL A 847 -15.11 -0.59 3.73
CA VAL A 847 -13.97 0.25 3.37
C VAL A 847 -14.15 0.86 1.98
N THR A 848 -14.54 0.06 0.98
CA THR A 848 -14.85 0.53 -0.37
C THR A 848 -15.96 1.57 -0.35
N MET A 849 -17.06 1.32 0.36
CA MET A 849 -18.18 2.25 0.43
C MET A 849 -17.77 3.58 1.05
N GLN A 850 -16.89 3.55 2.06
CA GLN A 850 -16.30 4.74 2.66
C GLN A 850 -15.39 5.47 1.67
N LEU A 851 -14.57 4.75 0.89
CA LEU A 851 -13.67 5.31 -0.12
C LEU A 851 -14.46 5.97 -1.27
N VAL A 852 -15.48 5.30 -1.82
CA VAL A 852 -16.38 5.82 -2.87
C VAL A 852 -17.11 7.09 -2.41
N ARG A 853 -17.48 7.17 -1.13
CA ARG A 853 -18.16 8.35 -0.57
C ARG A 853 -17.22 9.55 -0.41
N ASN A 854 -15.96 9.30 -0.07
CA ASN A 854 -15.03 10.31 0.43
C ASN A 854 -14.00 10.77 -0.61
N LEU A 855 -13.44 9.84 -1.39
CA LEU A 855 -12.35 10.10 -2.34
C LEU A 855 -12.74 11.04 -3.49
N PRO A 856 -13.92 10.91 -4.13
CA PRO A 856 -14.28 11.80 -5.24
C PRO A 856 -14.42 13.26 -4.81
N ALA A 857 -14.91 13.50 -3.59
CA ALA A 857 -14.98 14.86 -3.03
C ALA A 857 -13.57 15.43 -2.79
N LEU A 858 -12.63 14.60 -2.35
CA LEU A 858 -11.22 15.02 -2.21
C LEU A 858 -10.60 15.33 -3.56
N LEU A 859 -10.84 14.50 -4.57
CA LEU A 859 -10.32 14.71 -5.92
C LEU A 859 -10.86 16.02 -6.52
N GLU A 860 -12.16 16.28 -6.38
CA GLU A 860 -12.80 17.50 -6.86
C GLU A 860 -12.12 18.75 -6.29
N LEU A 861 -11.94 18.78 -4.97
CA LEU A 861 -11.50 19.99 -4.27
C LEU A 861 -9.97 20.15 -4.22
N ALA A 862 -9.22 19.06 -4.12
CA ALA A 862 -7.76 19.12 -4.00
C ALA A 862 -7.09 19.27 -5.37
N VAL A 863 -7.64 18.65 -6.42
CA VAL A 863 -7.00 18.56 -7.73
C VAL A 863 -7.84 19.24 -8.80
N LEU A 864 -9.10 18.84 -9.01
CA LEU A 864 -9.88 19.27 -10.17
C LEU A 864 -10.23 20.76 -10.17
N GLN A 865 -10.39 21.39 -9.00
CA GLN A 865 -10.60 22.84 -8.88
C GLN A 865 -9.36 23.68 -9.21
N HIS A 866 -8.16 23.11 -9.16
CA HIS A 866 -6.92 23.80 -9.52
C HIS A 866 -6.53 23.59 -10.99
N LEU A 867 -7.38 22.89 -11.76
CA LEU A 867 -7.21 22.65 -13.18
C LEU A 867 -8.25 23.46 -13.95
N ASP A 868 -7.84 24.11 -15.03
CA ASP A 868 -8.75 24.83 -15.94
C ASP A 868 -9.57 23.84 -16.78
N LEU A 869 -10.63 23.30 -16.18
CA LEU A 869 -11.51 22.32 -16.80
C LEU A 869 -12.71 22.98 -17.47
N THR A 870 -13.10 22.48 -18.64
CA THR A 870 -14.37 22.86 -19.29
C THR A 870 -15.58 22.52 -18.42
N PRO A 871 -16.68 23.30 -18.49
CA PRO A 871 -17.90 23.04 -17.72
C PRO A 871 -18.39 21.60 -17.88
N GLY A 872 -18.55 20.88 -16.77
CA GLY A 872 -19.01 19.47 -16.75
C GLY A 872 -17.90 18.41 -16.73
N THR A 873 -16.66 18.72 -17.12
CA THR A 873 -15.55 17.76 -17.13
C THR A 873 -15.18 17.29 -15.72
N GLY A 874 -15.15 18.18 -14.73
CA GLY A 874 -14.90 17.82 -13.33
C GLY A 874 -15.95 16.86 -12.75
N TYR A 875 -17.23 17.05 -13.12
CA TYR A 875 -18.31 16.15 -12.72
C TYR A 875 -18.17 14.76 -13.37
N ALA A 876 -17.76 14.71 -14.65
CA ALA A 876 -17.51 13.44 -15.33
C ALA A 876 -16.36 12.66 -14.67
N ILE A 877 -15.23 13.31 -14.38
CA ILE A 877 -14.06 12.68 -13.74
C ILE A 877 -14.44 12.11 -12.36
N THR A 878 -15.13 12.88 -11.52
CA THR A 878 -15.55 12.42 -10.19
C THR A 878 -16.55 11.26 -10.27
N THR A 879 -17.43 11.23 -11.27
CA THR A 879 -18.40 10.15 -11.49
C THR A 879 -17.72 8.88 -11.99
N ILE A 880 -16.80 8.98 -12.96
CA ILE A 880 -16.00 7.85 -13.43
C ILE A 880 -15.18 7.25 -12.28
N THR A 881 -14.54 8.11 -11.46
CA THR A 881 -13.77 7.67 -10.29
C THR A 881 -14.63 6.87 -9.31
N LYS A 882 -15.89 7.27 -9.07
CA LYS A 882 -16.82 6.52 -8.21
C LYS A 882 -17.10 5.12 -8.76
N TYR A 883 -17.37 5.00 -10.06
CA TYR A 883 -17.66 3.71 -10.68
C TYR A 883 -16.44 2.80 -10.69
N LEU A 884 -15.25 3.34 -10.97
CA LEU A 884 -14.01 2.57 -10.89
C LEU A 884 -13.76 2.04 -9.47
N LEU A 885 -13.87 2.89 -8.44
CA LEU A 885 -13.71 2.47 -7.05
C LEU A 885 -14.73 1.39 -6.63
N LEU A 886 -15.99 1.56 -7.06
CA LEU A 886 -17.05 0.59 -6.77
C LEU A 886 -16.78 -0.75 -7.48
N LEU A 887 -16.35 -0.72 -8.74
CA LEU A 887 -15.96 -1.90 -9.51
C LEU A 887 -14.79 -2.64 -8.85
N PHE A 888 -13.69 -1.93 -8.53
CA PHE A 888 -12.53 -2.53 -7.88
C PHE A 888 -12.87 -3.13 -6.52
N GLY A 889 -13.62 -2.41 -5.68
CA GLY A 889 -14.01 -2.93 -4.38
C GLY A 889 -14.96 -4.12 -4.44
N ALA A 890 -15.88 -4.14 -5.42
CA ALA A 890 -16.74 -5.30 -5.67
C ALA A 890 -15.91 -6.53 -6.08
N ILE A 891 -14.94 -6.37 -7.00
CA ILE A 891 -14.04 -7.46 -7.43
C ILE A 891 -13.24 -7.99 -6.23
N LEU A 892 -12.67 -7.11 -5.42
CA LEU A 892 -11.92 -7.51 -4.22
C LEU A 892 -12.80 -8.26 -3.21
N SER A 893 -14.01 -7.79 -2.95
CA SER A 893 -14.96 -8.42 -2.03
C SER A 893 -15.41 -9.80 -2.53
N PHE A 894 -15.71 -9.92 -3.84
CA PHE A 894 -16.10 -11.19 -4.47
C PHE A 894 -14.97 -12.23 -4.48
N SER A 895 -13.72 -11.79 -4.60
CA SER A 895 -12.55 -12.66 -4.49
C SER A 895 -12.49 -13.36 -3.11
N TRP A 896 -12.76 -12.63 -2.02
CA TRP A 896 -12.81 -13.20 -0.67
C TRP A 896 -13.98 -14.17 -0.45
N ILE A 897 -15.07 -14.03 -1.21
CA ILE A 897 -16.23 -14.95 -1.22
C ILE A 897 -15.96 -16.14 -2.19
N GLY A 898 -14.75 -16.23 -2.74
CA GLY A 898 -14.31 -17.31 -3.63
C GLY A 898 -14.95 -17.30 -5.02
N ILE A 899 -15.42 -16.14 -5.48
CA ILE A 899 -15.75 -15.97 -6.90
C ILE A 899 -14.44 -15.80 -7.65
N GLU A 900 -14.03 -16.84 -8.38
CA GLU A 900 -12.82 -16.81 -9.18
C GLU A 900 -12.83 -15.70 -10.24
N TRP A 901 -11.68 -15.05 -10.40
CA TRP A 901 -11.47 -14.05 -11.45
C TRP A 901 -11.75 -14.63 -12.85
N SER A 902 -11.39 -15.90 -13.09
CA SER A 902 -11.64 -16.63 -14.35
C SER A 902 -13.12 -16.61 -14.75
N LYS A 903 -14.03 -16.76 -13.79
CA LYS A 903 -15.49 -16.78 -14.03
C LYS A 903 -16.02 -15.37 -14.33
N LEU A 904 -15.43 -14.33 -13.72
CA LEU A 904 -15.79 -12.94 -13.96
C LEU A 904 -15.20 -12.37 -15.26
N GLN A 905 -14.10 -12.94 -15.77
CA GLN A 905 -13.43 -12.49 -17.00
C GLN A 905 -14.37 -12.41 -18.20
N TRP A 906 -15.30 -13.36 -18.36
CA TRP A 906 -16.25 -13.34 -19.48
C TRP A 906 -17.20 -12.14 -19.40
N VAL A 907 -17.71 -11.83 -18.21
CA VAL A 907 -18.60 -10.67 -18.00
C VAL A 907 -17.83 -9.36 -18.20
N VAL A 908 -16.62 -9.27 -17.63
CA VAL A 908 -15.76 -8.09 -17.78
C VAL A 908 -15.35 -7.90 -19.25
N THR A 909 -14.98 -8.98 -19.94
CA THR A 909 -14.61 -8.94 -21.36
C THR A 909 -15.80 -8.51 -22.22
N ALA A 910 -16.98 -9.11 -22.04
CA ALA A 910 -18.19 -8.73 -22.77
C ALA A 910 -18.58 -7.26 -22.53
N LEU A 911 -18.51 -6.80 -21.28
CA LEU A 911 -18.77 -5.40 -20.92
C LEU A 911 -17.73 -4.45 -21.53
N SER A 912 -16.45 -4.82 -21.51
CA SER A 912 -15.34 -4.03 -22.05
C SER A 912 -15.42 -3.93 -23.57
N VAL A 913 -15.75 -5.04 -24.25
CA VAL A 913 -15.98 -5.07 -25.69
C VAL A 913 -17.19 -4.23 -26.06
N GLY A 914 -18.32 -4.37 -25.35
CA GLY A 914 -19.51 -3.55 -25.57
C GLY A 914 -19.26 -2.05 -25.37
N LEU A 915 -18.53 -1.70 -24.31
CA LEU A 915 -18.09 -0.32 -24.06
C LEU A 915 -17.17 0.18 -25.17
N GLY A 916 -16.22 -0.65 -25.62
CA GLY A 916 -15.28 -0.34 -26.71
C GLY A 916 -16.00 -0.04 -28.01
N PHE A 917 -16.99 -0.86 -28.39
CA PHE A 917 -17.84 -0.60 -29.56
C PHE A 917 -18.66 0.69 -29.39
N GLY A 918 -19.22 0.95 -28.20
CA GLY A 918 -19.97 2.18 -27.94
C GLY A 918 -19.10 3.45 -27.96
N MET A 919 -17.83 3.35 -27.59
CA MET A 919 -16.87 4.46 -27.57
C MET A 919 -16.09 4.62 -28.88
N GLN A 920 -16.22 3.69 -29.82
CA GLN A 920 -15.41 3.64 -31.05
C GLN A 920 -15.45 4.95 -31.84
N GLU A 921 -16.64 5.53 -32.02
CA GLU A 921 -16.79 6.76 -32.81
C GLU A 921 -16.19 7.99 -32.10
N ILE A 922 -16.30 8.06 -30.77
CA ILE A 922 -15.70 9.12 -29.96
C ILE A 922 -14.17 9.04 -30.06
N PHE A 923 -13.62 7.82 -29.98
CA PHE A 923 -12.20 7.57 -30.06
C PHE A 923 -11.63 7.86 -31.46
N SER A 924 -12.35 7.48 -32.51
CA SER A 924 -11.97 7.81 -33.90
C SER A 924 -11.88 9.32 -34.09
N ASN A 925 -12.87 10.10 -33.63
CA ASN A 925 -12.84 11.56 -33.73
C ASN A 925 -11.70 12.19 -32.90
N PHE A 926 -11.40 11.62 -31.73
CA PHE A 926 -10.28 12.07 -30.90
C PHE A 926 -8.92 11.85 -31.59
N ILE A 927 -8.68 10.63 -32.09
CA ILE A 927 -7.45 10.31 -32.85
C ILE A 927 -7.35 11.19 -34.09
N SER A 928 -8.43 11.35 -34.87
CA SER A 928 -8.43 12.24 -36.03
C SER A 928 -8.10 13.68 -35.64
N GLY A 929 -8.56 14.16 -34.48
CA GLY A 929 -8.16 15.47 -33.95
C GLY A 929 -6.67 15.58 -33.65
N LEU A 930 -6.06 14.56 -33.04
CA LEU A 930 -4.62 14.53 -32.82
C LEU A 930 -3.83 14.50 -34.13
N ILE A 931 -4.26 13.69 -35.10
CA ILE A 931 -3.64 13.62 -36.44
C ILE A 931 -3.68 15.00 -37.10
N ILE A 932 -4.83 15.69 -37.07
CA ILE A 932 -4.94 17.05 -37.63
C ILE A 932 -3.96 18.02 -36.95
N LEU A 933 -3.78 17.93 -35.62
CA LEU A 933 -2.84 18.81 -34.89
C LEU A 933 -1.37 18.51 -35.21
N PHE A 934 -1.01 17.23 -35.41
CA PHE A 934 0.36 16.81 -35.70
C PHE A 934 0.73 17.01 -37.17
N GLU A 935 -0.07 16.52 -38.10
CA GLU A 935 0.20 16.58 -39.55
C GLU A 935 -0.18 17.93 -40.16
N LYS A 936 -1.05 18.71 -39.50
CA LYS A 936 -1.53 20.04 -39.92
C LYS A 936 -2.02 20.10 -41.38
N PRO A 937 -2.90 19.18 -41.83
CA PRO A 937 -3.50 19.23 -43.18
C PRO A 937 -4.47 20.42 -43.34
N ILE A 938 -4.96 20.95 -42.22
CA ILE A 938 -5.72 22.20 -42.10
C ILE A 938 -5.21 22.98 -40.88
N ARG A 939 -5.23 24.31 -40.96
CA ARG A 939 -4.80 25.22 -39.90
C ARG A 939 -5.92 26.18 -39.54
N ILE A 940 -5.88 26.73 -38.33
CA ILE A 940 -6.78 27.82 -37.94
C ILE A 940 -6.49 29.02 -38.85
N GLY A 941 -7.52 29.53 -39.51
CA GLY A 941 -7.43 30.57 -40.54
C GLY A 941 -7.53 30.05 -41.99
N ASP A 942 -7.36 28.74 -42.21
CA ASP A 942 -7.45 28.18 -43.57
C ASP A 942 -8.88 28.24 -44.11
N THR A 943 -9.02 28.53 -45.41
CA THR A 943 -10.31 28.41 -46.09
C THR A 943 -10.44 27.02 -46.67
N VAL A 944 -11.43 26.26 -46.19
CA VAL A 944 -11.63 24.86 -46.59
C VAL A 944 -13.03 24.64 -47.12
N THR A 945 -13.14 23.75 -48.10
CA THR A 945 -14.41 23.22 -48.59
C THR A 945 -14.47 21.74 -48.30
N ILE A 946 -15.43 21.32 -47.47
CA ILE A 946 -15.72 19.91 -47.21
C ILE A 946 -17.17 19.62 -47.60
N ARG A 947 -17.36 18.63 -48.49
CA ARG A 947 -18.62 18.40 -49.20
C ARG A 947 -19.04 19.68 -49.96
N ASN A 948 -20.15 20.33 -49.57
CA ASN A 948 -20.63 21.59 -50.16
C ASN A 948 -20.49 22.78 -49.20
N LEU A 949 -19.83 22.60 -48.06
CA LEU A 949 -19.68 23.62 -47.02
C LEU A 949 -18.32 24.28 -47.19
N THR A 950 -18.31 25.58 -47.46
CA THR A 950 -17.08 26.38 -47.62
C THR A 950 -17.01 27.41 -46.51
N GLY A 951 -15.85 27.55 -45.88
CA GLY A 951 -15.64 28.59 -44.89
C GLY A 951 -14.23 28.56 -44.30
N THR A 952 -13.98 29.43 -43.34
CA THR A 952 -12.69 29.56 -42.67
C THR A 952 -12.66 28.74 -41.39
N VAL A 953 -11.58 27.98 -41.15
CA VAL A 953 -11.40 27.20 -39.92
C VAL A 953 -11.16 28.15 -38.76
N THR A 954 -12.12 28.24 -37.83
CA THR A 954 -12.03 29.14 -36.67
C THR A 954 -11.43 28.45 -35.45
N LYS A 955 -11.74 27.16 -35.23
CA LYS A 955 -11.27 26.42 -34.05
C LYS A 955 -11.18 24.92 -34.32
N ILE A 956 -10.08 24.30 -33.90
CA ILE A 956 -9.89 22.84 -33.92
C ILE A 956 -10.01 22.33 -32.47
N ASN A 957 -11.08 21.61 -32.15
CA ASN A 957 -11.24 20.93 -30.85
C ASN A 957 -10.88 19.44 -30.97
N THR A 958 -10.81 18.75 -29.84
CA THR A 958 -10.43 17.33 -29.79
C THR A 958 -11.34 16.40 -30.60
N ARG A 959 -12.65 16.71 -30.75
CA ARG A 959 -13.61 15.85 -31.46
C ARG A 959 -14.16 16.44 -32.77
N ALA A 960 -14.10 17.75 -32.93
CA ALA A 960 -14.68 18.42 -34.08
C ALA A 960 -13.93 19.73 -34.37
N THR A 961 -13.92 20.11 -35.64
CA THR A 961 -13.38 21.38 -36.14
C THR A 961 -14.54 22.29 -36.52
N THR A 962 -14.44 23.56 -36.13
CA THR A 962 -15.46 24.58 -36.40
C THR A 962 -15.02 25.41 -37.59
N ILE A 963 -15.91 25.54 -38.57
CA ILE A 963 -15.72 26.35 -39.78
C ILE A 963 -16.74 27.49 -39.75
N SER A 964 -16.32 28.72 -39.99
CA SER A 964 -17.23 29.85 -40.19
C SER A 964 -17.48 30.08 -41.68
N ASP A 965 -18.74 30.02 -42.09
CA ASP A 965 -19.17 30.40 -43.44
C ASP A 965 -19.22 31.95 -43.59
N TRP A 966 -19.36 32.45 -44.81
CA TRP A 966 -19.47 33.86 -45.16
C TRP A 966 -20.70 34.55 -44.55
N ASP A 967 -21.75 33.77 -44.27
CA ASP A 967 -22.94 34.19 -43.51
C ASP A 967 -22.68 34.28 -41.99
N ARG A 968 -21.43 34.10 -41.53
CA ARG A 968 -21.05 33.97 -40.11
C ARG A 968 -21.74 32.82 -39.37
N LYS A 969 -22.09 31.75 -40.10
CA LYS A 969 -22.62 30.51 -39.51
C LYS A 969 -21.45 29.64 -39.07
N GLU A 970 -21.46 29.20 -37.81
CA GLU A 970 -20.50 28.20 -37.30
C GLU A 970 -20.97 26.78 -37.63
N ILE A 971 -20.16 26.07 -38.41
CA ILE A 971 -20.40 24.71 -38.86
C ILE A 971 -19.44 23.79 -38.10
N ILE A 972 -20.00 22.87 -37.31
CA ILE A 972 -19.22 21.91 -36.52
C ILE A 972 -19.07 20.63 -37.33
N VAL A 973 -17.85 20.34 -37.78
CA VAL A 973 -17.52 19.16 -38.58
C VAL A 973 -16.74 18.17 -37.72
N PRO A 974 -17.19 16.90 -37.59
CA PRO A 974 -16.45 15.87 -36.86
C PRO A 974 -15.03 15.70 -37.41
N ASN A 975 -14.03 15.57 -36.55
CA ASN A 975 -12.63 15.48 -36.98
C ASN A 975 -12.37 14.28 -37.89
N LYS A 976 -13.10 13.17 -37.68
CA LYS A 976 -13.03 11.98 -38.54
C LYS A 976 -13.25 12.32 -40.01
N ALA A 977 -14.16 13.25 -40.32
CA ALA A 977 -14.49 13.63 -41.69
C ALA A 977 -13.28 14.20 -42.45
N PHE A 978 -12.40 14.98 -41.80
CA PHE A 978 -11.20 15.52 -42.47
C PHE A 978 -10.12 14.48 -42.75
N ILE A 979 -10.20 13.31 -42.12
CA ILE A 979 -9.27 12.20 -42.35
C ILE A 979 -9.85 11.19 -43.33
N THR A 980 -11.16 10.92 -43.27
CA THR A 980 -11.80 9.87 -44.08
C THR A 980 -12.44 10.39 -45.37
N GLU A 981 -12.79 11.67 -45.45
CA GLU A 981 -13.49 12.26 -46.60
C GLU A 981 -12.58 13.22 -47.38
N GLN A 982 -12.86 13.39 -48.67
CA GLN A 982 -12.17 14.35 -49.51
C GLN A 982 -12.61 15.79 -49.18
N PHE A 983 -11.64 16.69 -49.01
CA PHE A 983 -11.86 18.12 -48.84
C PHE A 983 -10.83 18.91 -49.68
N VAL A 984 -11.11 20.19 -49.88
CA VAL A 984 -10.24 21.14 -50.59
C VAL A 984 -9.77 22.19 -49.59
N ASN A 985 -8.46 22.40 -49.49
CA ASN A 985 -7.89 23.52 -48.74
C ASN A 985 -7.39 24.58 -49.75
N TRP A 986 -8.00 25.75 -49.72
CA TRP A 986 -7.73 26.85 -50.65
C TRP A 986 -6.51 27.69 -50.26
N SER A 987 -5.95 27.49 -49.07
CA SER A 987 -4.88 28.32 -48.49
C SER A 987 -3.71 27.51 -47.93
N LEU A 988 -3.59 26.21 -48.28
CA LEU A 988 -2.58 25.32 -47.69
C LEU A 988 -1.13 25.71 -48.04
N SER A 989 -0.89 26.06 -49.31
CA SER A 989 0.45 26.39 -49.83
C SER A 989 0.58 27.86 -50.22
N ASP A 990 -0.49 28.42 -50.79
CA ASP A 990 -0.61 29.83 -51.15
C ASP A 990 -2.10 30.23 -51.07
N ASN A 991 -2.38 31.49 -50.75
CA ASN A 991 -3.73 32.06 -50.66
C ASN A 991 -4.24 32.59 -52.02
N LEU A 992 -3.37 32.59 -53.02
CA LEU A 992 -3.63 33.08 -54.36
C LEU A 992 -4.68 32.21 -55.09
N THR A 993 -5.79 32.82 -55.50
CA THR A 993 -6.88 32.09 -56.16
C THR A 993 -7.16 32.61 -57.56
N ARG A 994 -7.29 31.71 -58.54
CA ARG A 994 -7.61 32.06 -59.93
C ARG A 994 -9.11 32.30 -60.11
N VAL A 995 -9.48 33.46 -60.63
CA VAL A 995 -10.82 33.84 -61.06
C VAL A 995 -10.85 33.79 -62.58
N VAL A 996 -11.81 33.06 -63.12
CA VAL A 996 -12.04 32.96 -64.57
C VAL A 996 -13.34 33.69 -64.88
N LEU A 997 -13.27 34.69 -65.77
CA LEU A 997 -14.39 35.50 -66.22
C LEU A 997 -14.63 35.28 -67.70
N THR A 998 -15.87 34.98 -68.06
CA THR A 998 -16.29 34.84 -69.45
C THR A 998 -16.96 36.13 -69.88
N VAL A 999 -16.38 36.83 -70.84
CA VAL A 999 -16.82 38.14 -71.30
C VAL A 999 -17.19 38.06 -72.79
N PRO A 1000 -18.46 38.27 -73.15
CA PRO A 1000 -18.87 38.25 -74.54
C PRO A 1000 -18.64 39.61 -75.22
N ALA A 1001 -18.18 39.59 -76.46
CA ALA A 1001 -18.00 40.76 -77.32
C ALA A 1001 -18.66 40.53 -78.69
N PRO A 1002 -19.18 41.58 -79.35
CA PRO A 1002 -19.88 41.42 -80.62
C PRO A 1002 -18.92 40.96 -81.72
N GLY A 1003 -19.40 40.15 -82.67
CA GLY A 1003 -18.57 39.58 -83.76
C GLY A 1003 -17.85 40.61 -84.62
N GLU A 1004 -18.42 41.81 -84.73
CA GLU A 1004 -17.88 42.91 -85.52
C GLU A 1004 -16.79 43.73 -84.80
N ALA A 1005 -16.59 43.54 -83.48
CA ALA A 1005 -15.53 44.22 -82.74
C ALA A 1005 -14.16 43.59 -83.01
N ASN A 1006 -13.11 44.41 -83.09
CA ASN A 1006 -11.75 43.91 -83.27
C ASN A 1006 -11.27 43.14 -82.02
N SER A 1007 -10.91 41.87 -82.19
CA SER A 1007 -10.50 40.98 -81.10
C SER A 1007 -9.25 41.48 -80.35
N GLU A 1008 -8.30 42.11 -81.03
CA GLU A 1008 -7.10 42.69 -80.39
C GLU A 1008 -7.47 43.89 -79.53
N GLU A 1009 -8.43 44.70 -79.98
CA GLU A 1009 -8.92 45.87 -79.25
C GLU A 1009 -9.69 45.46 -78.00
N VAL A 1010 -10.57 44.46 -78.11
CA VAL A 1010 -11.27 43.88 -76.96
C VAL A 1010 -10.28 43.28 -75.96
N THR A 1011 -9.25 42.55 -76.44
CA THR A 1011 -8.19 42.01 -75.57
C THR A 1011 -7.46 43.10 -74.80
N LYS A 1012 -7.10 44.21 -75.46
CA LYS A 1012 -6.46 45.37 -74.80
C LYS A 1012 -7.38 46.02 -73.76
N ILE A 1013 -8.67 46.15 -74.04
CA ILE A 1013 -9.64 46.71 -73.09
C ILE A 1013 -9.77 45.81 -71.85
N LEU A 1014 -9.84 44.49 -72.02
CA LEU A 1014 -9.93 43.54 -70.92
C LEU A 1014 -8.64 43.51 -70.08
N LEU A 1015 -7.47 43.54 -70.71
CA LEU A 1015 -6.18 43.63 -70.01
C LEU A 1015 -6.04 44.96 -69.25
N ASN A 1016 -6.42 46.09 -69.85
CA ASN A 1016 -6.41 47.39 -69.18
C ASN A 1016 -7.41 47.44 -68.01
N ALA A 1017 -8.58 46.82 -68.15
CA ALA A 1017 -9.53 46.65 -67.04
C ALA A 1017 -8.92 45.82 -65.90
N ALA A 1018 -8.14 44.79 -66.21
CA ALA A 1018 -7.41 44.01 -65.21
C ALA A 1018 -6.32 44.83 -64.52
N GLU A 1019 -5.50 45.58 -65.26
CA GLU A 1019 -4.44 46.46 -64.72
C GLU A 1019 -5.00 47.60 -63.84
N ARG A 1020 -6.19 48.10 -64.15
CA ARG A 1020 -6.85 49.18 -63.38
C ARG A 1020 -7.55 48.69 -62.13
N CYS A 1021 -7.81 47.38 -62.00
CA CYS A 1021 -8.48 46.84 -60.83
C CYS A 1021 -7.49 46.64 -59.69
N SER A 1022 -7.74 47.34 -58.58
CA SER A 1022 -6.84 47.33 -57.42
C SER A 1022 -6.68 45.96 -56.73
N LEU A 1023 -7.58 45.02 -57.03
CA LEU A 1023 -7.63 43.69 -56.41
C LEU A 1023 -7.00 42.58 -57.26
N VAL A 1024 -6.66 42.86 -58.53
CA VAL A 1024 -5.96 41.91 -59.42
C VAL A 1024 -4.47 41.95 -59.11
N LEU A 1025 -3.84 40.79 -59.04
CA LEU A 1025 -2.40 40.68 -58.85
C LEU A 1025 -1.64 40.82 -60.18
N ASP A 1026 -0.51 41.54 -60.13
CA ASP A 1026 0.40 41.69 -61.27
C ASP A 1026 1.22 40.42 -61.55
N ASN A 1027 1.43 39.58 -60.53
CA ASN A 1027 2.16 38.32 -60.63
C ASN A 1027 1.40 37.22 -59.86
N PRO A 1028 0.80 36.22 -60.53
CA PRO A 1028 0.87 35.94 -61.97
C PRO A 1028 0.07 36.95 -62.82
N ALA A 1029 0.60 37.27 -64.00
CA ALA A 1029 0.01 38.27 -64.89
C ALA A 1029 -1.41 37.86 -65.36
N PRO A 1030 -2.32 38.83 -65.56
CA PRO A 1030 -3.65 38.57 -66.09
C PRO A 1030 -3.56 38.07 -67.54
N GLU A 1031 -4.33 37.03 -67.86
CA GLU A 1031 -4.40 36.45 -69.20
C GLU A 1031 -5.79 36.64 -69.79
N VAL A 1032 -5.87 37.01 -71.07
CA VAL A 1032 -7.13 37.12 -71.80
C VAL A 1032 -7.01 36.31 -73.08
N TYR A 1033 -7.90 35.35 -73.26
CA TYR A 1033 -7.95 34.51 -74.45
C TYR A 1033 -9.30 34.63 -75.13
N LEU A 1034 -9.32 34.73 -76.46
CA LEU A 1034 -10.53 34.43 -77.23
C LEU A 1034 -10.67 32.90 -77.26
N VAL A 1035 -11.61 32.35 -76.49
CA VAL A 1035 -11.71 30.90 -76.28
C VAL A 1035 -12.75 30.26 -77.19
N ASP A 1036 -13.80 30.99 -77.56
CA ASP A 1036 -14.87 30.46 -78.42
C ASP A 1036 -15.55 31.56 -79.26
N LEU A 1037 -16.21 31.15 -80.35
CA LEU A 1037 -16.98 31.99 -81.27
C LEU A 1037 -18.39 31.40 -81.42
N GLN A 1038 -19.33 31.89 -80.60
CA GLN A 1038 -20.67 31.33 -80.52
C GLN A 1038 -21.67 32.23 -81.28
N GLN A 1039 -22.21 31.74 -82.39
CA GLN A 1039 -23.31 32.41 -83.14
C GLN A 1039 -22.99 33.86 -83.54
N GLY A 1040 -21.73 34.17 -83.85
CA GLY A 1040 -21.28 35.52 -84.19
C GLY A 1040 -20.96 36.41 -82.97
N ILE A 1041 -20.89 35.85 -81.76
CA ILE A 1041 -20.39 36.50 -80.54
C ILE A 1041 -19.00 35.93 -80.22
N GLN A 1042 -18.04 36.81 -79.96
CA GLN A 1042 -16.70 36.45 -79.50
C GLN A 1042 -16.73 36.23 -77.98
N ILE A 1043 -16.31 35.05 -77.51
CA ILE A 1043 -16.29 34.71 -76.08
C ILE A 1043 -14.85 34.76 -75.58
N PHE A 1044 -14.57 35.80 -74.79
CA PHE A 1044 -13.27 35.96 -74.15
C PHE A 1044 -13.28 35.32 -72.77
N GLU A 1045 -12.24 34.56 -72.46
CA GLU A 1045 -11.95 34.07 -71.12
C GLU A 1045 -10.80 34.88 -70.55
N MET A 1046 -11.10 35.63 -69.50
CA MET A 1046 -10.12 36.38 -68.74
C MET A 1046 -9.80 35.62 -67.45
N ARG A 1047 -8.52 35.29 -67.28
CA ARG A 1047 -7.98 34.61 -66.10
C ARG A 1047 -7.16 35.60 -65.30
N ILE A 1048 -7.62 35.87 -64.09
CA ILE A 1048 -7.01 36.83 -63.18
C ILE A 1048 -6.89 36.21 -61.80
N TYR A 1049 -5.91 36.66 -61.02
CA TYR A 1049 -5.64 36.10 -59.71
C TYR A 1049 -6.00 37.11 -58.62
N ALA A 1050 -6.74 36.62 -57.62
CA ALA A 1050 -7.05 37.36 -56.40
C ALA A 1050 -6.08 36.93 -55.30
N ALA A 1051 -5.64 37.88 -54.47
CA ALA A 1051 -4.73 37.61 -53.35
C ALA A 1051 -5.29 36.67 -52.27
N GLU A 1052 -6.62 36.63 -52.12
CA GLU A 1052 -7.30 35.76 -51.16
C GLU A 1052 -8.74 35.47 -51.61
N MET A 1053 -9.34 34.44 -51.02
CA MET A 1053 -10.70 33.99 -51.35
C MET A 1053 -11.76 35.08 -51.15
N GLY A 1054 -11.61 35.91 -50.12
CA GLY A 1054 -12.53 37.01 -49.81
C GLY A 1054 -12.58 38.11 -50.89
N HIS A 1055 -11.48 38.32 -51.60
CA HIS A 1055 -11.39 39.31 -52.67
C HIS A 1055 -12.03 38.88 -53.98
N ARG A 1056 -12.34 37.59 -54.18
CA ARG A 1056 -12.87 37.08 -55.46
C ARG A 1056 -14.15 37.79 -55.91
N MET A 1057 -15.10 38.01 -55.00
CA MET A 1057 -16.39 38.63 -55.37
C MET A 1057 -16.26 40.15 -55.60
N PRO A 1058 -15.62 40.94 -54.71
CA PRO A 1058 -15.33 42.35 -54.98
C PRO A 1058 -14.53 42.56 -56.27
N LEU A 1059 -13.50 41.74 -56.53
CA LEU A 1059 -12.70 41.78 -57.75
C LEU A 1059 -13.56 41.53 -58.99
N ARG A 1060 -14.42 40.50 -59.00
CA ARG A 1060 -15.35 40.25 -60.12
C ARG A 1060 -16.29 41.44 -60.36
N HIS A 1061 -16.76 42.08 -59.29
CA HIS A 1061 -17.64 43.24 -59.38
C HIS A 1061 -16.93 44.43 -60.02
N GLU A 1062 -15.76 44.81 -59.49
CA GLU A 1062 -14.95 45.93 -59.98
C GLU A 1062 -14.52 45.71 -61.44
N ILE A 1063 -14.05 44.51 -61.77
CA ILE A 1063 -13.66 44.15 -63.13
C ILE A 1063 -14.84 44.26 -64.10
N HIS A 1064 -16.02 43.71 -63.77
CA HIS A 1064 -17.18 43.86 -64.65
C HIS A 1064 -17.57 45.33 -64.86
N GLN A 1065 -17.46 46.18 -63.84
CA GLN A 1065 -17.69 47.62 -63.99
C GLN A 1065 -16.67 48.29 -64.92
N LEU A 1066 -15.38 47.96 -64.77
CA LEU A 1066 -14.31 48.48 -65.60
C LEU A 1066 -14.44 48.02 -67.06
N ILE A 1067 -14.84 46.77 -67.29
CA ILE A 1067 -15.14 46.24 -68.64
C ILE A 1067 -16.29 47.01 -69.27
N LEU A 1068 -17.40 47.19 -68.54
CA LEU A 1068 -18.56 47.93 -69.05
C LEU A 1068 -18.22 49.40 -69.35
N ALA A 1069 -17.37 50.03 -68.53
CA ALA A 1069 -16.87 51.37 -68.77
C ALA A 1069 -15.98 51.42 -70.02
N GLY A 1070 -15.01 50.50 -70.13
CA GLY A 1070 -14.11 50.40 -71.28
C GLY A 1070 -14.85 50.13 -72.60
N TYR A 1071 -15.87 49.27 -72.58
CA TYR A 1071 -16.73 49.03 -73.75
C TYR A 1071 -17.50 50.28 -74.15
N ARG A 1072 -18.04 51.04 -73.19
CA ARG A 1072 -18.75 52.30 -73.47
C ARG A 1072 -17.83 53.37 -74.06
N GLU A 1073 -16.61 53.52 -73.55
CA GLU A 1073 -15.62 54.48 -74.03
C GLU A 1073 -15.18 54.20 -75.48
N HIS A 1074 -15.12 52.93 -75.88
CA HIS A 1074 -14.71 52.50 -77.22
C HIS A 1074 -15.89 52.22 -78.17
N GLY A 1075 -17.12 52.53 -77.76
CA GLY A 1075 -18.32 52.33 -78.59
C GLY A 1075 -18.69 50.85 -78.83
N ILE A 1076 -18.15 49.92 -78.05
CA ILE A 1076 -18.44 48.50 -78.14
C ILE A 1076 -19.73 48.22 -77.36
N THR A 1077 -20.73 47.64 -78.02
CA THR A 1077 -21.99 47.26 -77.37
C THR A 1077 -21.92 45.80 -76.90
N LEU A 1078 -22.32 45.55 -75.65
CA LEU A 1078 -22.38 44.18 -75.13
C LEU A 1078 -23.41 43.39 -75.95
N PRO A 1079 -23.02 42.24 -76.51
CA PRO A 1079 -23.91 41.51 -77.41
C PRO A 1079 -25.03 40.83 -76.62
N TYR A 1080 -26.24 40.92 -77.15
CA TYR A 1080 -27.35 40.07 -76.73
C TYR A 1080 -27.34 38.82 -77.60
N PRO A 1081 -27.77 37.66 -77.07
CA PRO A 1081 -27.88 36.44 -77.88
C PRO A 1081 -28.76 36.72 -79.11
N PRO A 1082 -28.27 36.43 -80.33
CA PRO A 1082 -29.02 36.74 -81.55
C PRO A 1082 -30.29 35.87 -81.60
N PHE A 1083 -31.45 36.49 -81.81
CA PHE A 1083 -32.67 35.76 -82.14
C PHE A 1083 -32.92 35.84 -83.64
N GLN A 1084 -32.93 34.69 -84.32
CA GLN A 1084 -33.19 34.61 -85.75
C GLN A 1084 -34.71 34.47 -85.97
N VAL A 1085 -35.35 35.48 -86.56
CA VAL A 1085 -36.77 35.38 -86.94
C VAL A 1085 -36.85 34.83 -88.37
N ARG A 1086 -37.35 33.62 -88.51
CA ARG A 1086 -37.79 33.08 -89.80
C ARG A 1086 -39.28 33.37 -89.97
N SER A 1087 -39.63 34.36 -90.77
CA SER A 1087 -41.03 34.65 -91.11
C SER A 1087 -41.50 33.71 -92.23
N GLU A 1088 -42.39 32.76 -91.90
CA GLU A 1088 -43.16 32.03 -92.90
C GLU A 1088 -44.50 32.75 -93.15
N THR A 1089 -44.67 33.32 -94.34
CA THR A 1089 -45.91 33.96 -94.78
C THR A 1089 -46.94 32.90 -95.18
N LEU A 1090 -47.98 32.72 -94.36
CA LEU A 1090 -49.07 31.77 -94.61
C LEU A 1090 -50.18 32.42 -95.48
N SER A 1091 -50.24 32.07 -96.77
CA SER A 1091 -51.35 32.46 -97.67
C SER A 1091 -52.61 31.65 -97.37
N ARG A 1092 -53.74 32.32 -97.09
CA ARG A 1092 -55.07 31.72 -97.01
C ARG A 1092 -55.61 31.42 -98.42
N LEU A 1093 -55.97 30.17 -98.68
CA LEU A 1093 -56.89 29.80 -99.75
C LEU A 1093 -58.06 28.98 -99.17
N THR A 1094 -59.25 29.51 -99.31
CA THR A 1094 -60.53 28.81 -99.13
C THR A 1094 -60.93 28.13 -100.43
N SER A 1095 -61.22 26.82 -100.45
CA SER A 1095 -62.56 26.28 -100.79
C SER A 1095 -62.57 24.75 -100.96
N ASN A 1096 -63.67 24.16 -100.45
CA ASN A 1096 -64.39 22.95 -100.88
C ASN A 1096 -63.75 21.55 -100.87
N GLY A 1097 -64.40 20.64 -100.12
CA GLY A 1097 -64.63 19.26 -100.59
C GLY A 1097 -64.61 18.13 -99.55
N ARG A 1098 -65.80 17.75 -99.06
CA ARG A 1098 -66.27 16.37 -98.72
C ARG A 1098 -65.59 15.50 -97.62
N THR A 1099 -66.31 15.41 -96.48
CA THR A 1099 -66.82 14.20 -95.77
C THR A 1099 -65.88 13.13 -95.14
N PRO A 1100 -66.36 12.39 -94.08
CA PRO A 1100 -65.62 11.96 -92.86
C PRO A 1100 -65.41 10.40 -92.84
N PRO A 1101 -65.32 9.62 -91.71
CA PRO A 1101 -65.23 9.90 -90.26
C PRO A 1101 -64.22 9.01 -89.46
N SER A 1102 -64.24 9.17 -88.13
CA SER A 1102 -64.18 8.13 -87.06
C SER A 1102 -63.03 8.19 -86.02
N THR A 1103 -63.48 8.29 -84.76
CA THR A 1103 -62.87 8.09 -83.42
C THR A 1103 -61.97 6.84 -83.31
N PRO A 1104 -61.10 6.61 -82.27
CA PRO A 1104 -61.34 6.82 -80.81
C PRO A 1104 -60.05 7.16 -79.97
N PRO A 1105 -59.85 6.73 -78.69
CA PRO A 1105 -60.25 7.38 -77.44
C PRO A 1105 -59.03 7.62 -76.46
N PRO A 1106 -59.23 8.01 -75.18
CA PRO A 1106 -58.23 8.64 -74.30
C PRO A 1106 -57.67 7.71 -73.19
N ASN A 1107 -56.57 8.12 -72.53
CA ASN A 1107 -56.15 7.85 -71.12
C ASN A 1107 -54.62 8.09 -70.98
N THR A 1108 -53.98 8.41 -69.84
CA THR A 1108 -54.26 8.14 -68.42
C THR A 1108 -53.32 8.97 -67.51
N LYS A 1109 -53.85 9.35 -66.34
CA LYS A 1109 -53.25 9.41 -64.98
C LYS A 1109 -51.80 9.88 -64.75
N ARG A 1110 -51.66 10.82 -63.80
CA ARG A 1110 -50.47 11.02 -62.97
C ARG A 1110 -50.84 10.81 -61.49
N GLU A 1111 -50.16 9.88 -60.85
CA GLU A 1111 -50.13 9.61 -59.41
C GLU A 1111 -48.70 9.87 -58.88
N SER A 1112 -48.65 10.47 -57.69
CA SER A 1112 -47.69 10.34 -56.56
C SER A 1112 -46.20 10.02 -56.73
N GLY A 1113 -45.41 10.66 -55.85
CA GLY A 1113 -44.04 10.29 -55.43
C GLY A 1113 -43.03 11.36 -55.83
N GLY A 1114 -42.25 12.00 -54.96
CA GLY A 1114 -41.67 11.54 -53.70
C GLY A 1114 -40.15 11.60 -53.85
N LEU A 1115 -39.55 12.72 -53.45
CA LEU A 1115 -38.26 12.92 -52.76
C LEU A 1115 -37.99 14.42 -52.62
#